data_AF-A0A7K4GQ81-F1
#
_entry.id   AF-A0A7K4GQ81-F1
#
_cell.length_a   1.000
_cell.length_b   1.000
_cell.length_c   1.000
_cell.angle_alpha   90.00
_cell.angle_beta   90.00
_cell.angle_gamma   90.00
#
_symmetry.space_group_name_H-M   'P 1'
#
loop_
_entity.id
_entity.type
_entity.pdbx_description
1 polymer ?
#
loop_
_entity_poly.entity_id
_entity_poly.type
_entity_poly.pdbx_seq_one_letter_code
_entity_poly.pdbx_strand_id
1 'polypeptide(L)'
;MVNKELHTILKSIGERAKGKELTFKKNSQVFFDILESNNNSFKEFKEEIRKEWEQFKFKNQNRIIKKTYSTFFFHFFHDYFKFYLQKFCGFDTNSLDLIIKEKISDDQLFLEYSYYISPEEQEYFKEFSEAFNNNANGIASPFGYLYLVVAILGVNLRMLLEEKFYVVLDGAILENGESDNIINFLIVIKNSHDELYNNYYHMYLYYFLKYFKDVPKTFHDKLLDGRDKVYEIALNEYSFAKDKLVDLLYFFYKKCNLLQNFSPLLDFLNFVCSRVEDSVFPKLDIIKKEFLQNFDYTNEKKNSLLRIFDTIDKKSTLYSTFQSNNLPSQQFNLFLLYTKYFFGSGSLEALEVGDLLFLPEDFKIGLNKINKKLDNVINANTIKDVQEFLDNFSIISNLENPNLFFKIIFNKDLSQINYDFFRAFLHSINTSIKRLIESENKILEENPINEPLTFKVVVDHICRMLYVLIDKIFIRKLPGQASKNFIDPRSRYIGRNIALRVLELFIFSDLNVSDDVWPDVIISLNKDTLLKDLDNYNIQIPEKHFYQYEDFDRFLITFNFLSSNNLIFEEWLISGLIIPINNFILKIRGLIKECGKKSEPYEVLRDYLIENTNDMENIQDLEFICRQISVIWENLR
;
A
#
# COMPACT_ATOMS: atom_id res chain seq x y z
N MET A 1 -9.82 16.25 -31.66
CA MET A 1 -11.25 15.87 -31.52
C MET A 1 -11.47 14.74 -30.51
N VAL A 2 -10.44 14.34 -29.74
CA VAL A 2 -10.44 13.19 -28.81
C VAL A 2 -10.92 13.56 -27.38
N ASN A 3 -10.70 14.81 -26.92
CA ASN A 3 -10.98 15.20 -25.52
C ASN A 3 -12.46 15.18 -25.09
N LYS A 4 -13.43 15.25 -26.03
CA LYS A 4 -14.86 15.18 -25.67
C LYS A 4 -15.31 13.77 -25.21
N GLU A 5 -14.61 12.73 -25.63
CA GLU A 5 -14.96 11.34 -25.30
C GLU A 5 -14.63 11.03 -23.83
N LEU A 6 -13.47 11.47 -23.34
CA LEU A 6 -13.10 11.28 -21.92
C LEU A 6 -14.12 11.92 -20.98
N HIS A 7 -14.50 13.18 -21.22
CA HIS A 7 -15.52 13.87 -20.41
C HIS A 7 -16.85 13.10 -20.39
N THR A 8 -17.28 12.59 -21.55
CA THR A 8 -18.52 11.81 -21.67
C THR A 8 -18.44 10.49 -20.91
N ILE A 9 -17.30 9.80 -20.98
CA ILE A 9 -17.05 8.56 -20.25
C ILE A 9 -17.06 8.81 -18.74
N LEU A 10 -16.28 9.78 -18.25
CA LEU A 10 -16.21 10.12 -16.83
C LEU A 10 -17.57 10.55 -16.29
N LYS A 11 -18.33 11.34 -17.06
CA LYS A 11 -19.70 11.72 -16.68
C LYS A 11 -20.65 10.52 -16.61
N SER A 12 -20.57 9.59 -17.56
CA SER A 12 -21.37 8.35 -17.56
C SER A 12 -21.04 7.46 -16.36
N ILE A 13 -19.74 7.29 -16.05
CA ILE A 13 -19.29 6.62 -14.82
C ILE A 13 -19.85 7.35 -13.60
N GLY A 14 -19.75 8.68 -13.62
CA GLY A 14 -20.31 9.62 -12.66
C GLY A 14 -21.77 9.31 -12.32
N GLU A 15 -22.61 9.38 -13.33
CA GLU A 15 -24.06 9.20 -13.23
C GLU A 15 -24.46 7.78 -12.82
N ARG A 16 -23.77 6.75 -13.32
CA ARG A 16 -24.06 5.34 -12.98
C ARG A 16 -23.61 4.95 -11.58
N ALA A 17 -22.60 5.64 -11.04
CA ALA A 17 -22.13 5.45 -9.68
C ALA A 17 -22.84 6.34 -8.64
N LYS A 18 -23.68 7.32 -9.05
CA LYS A 18 -24.45 8.15 -8.10
C LYS A 18 -25.30 7.29 -7.15
N GLY A 19 -25.11 7.48 -5.85
CA GLY A 19 -25.82 6.75 -4.79
C GLY A 19 -25.25 5.38 -4.44
N LYS A 20 -24.09 4.99 -5.02
CA LYS A 20 -23.37 3.76 -4.67
C LYS A 20 -21.94 4.11 -4.22
N GLU A 21 -21.40 3.37 -3.26
CA GLU A 21 -19.96 3.47 -2.92
C GLU A 21 -19.11 3.13 -4.16
N LEU A 22 -18.14 4.00 -4.46
CA LEU A 22 -17.22 3.86 -5.59
C LEU A 22 -16.12 2.87 -5.23
N THR A 23 -16.02 1.78 -6.00
CA THR A 23 -14.94 0.80 -5.86
C THR A 23 -14.39 0.37 -7.21
N PHE A 24 -13.13 -0.06 -7.28
CA PHE A 24 -12.60 -0.61 -8.54
C PHE A 24 -13.44 -1.78 -9.07
N LYS A 25 -13.97 -2.63 -8.17
CA LYS A 25 -14.89 -3.72 -8.51
C LYS A 25 -16.17 -3.21 -9.19
N LYS A 26 -16.84 -2.20 -8.65
CA LYS A 26 -18.09 -1.65 -9.24
C LYS A 26 -17.83 -0.87 -10.54
N ASN A 27 -16.70 -0.16 -10.62
CA ASN A 27 -16.32 0.59 -11.82
C ASN A 27 -15.97 -0.32 -13.01
N SER A 28 -15.46 -1.53 -12.74
CA SER A 28 -15.16 -2.49 -13.80
C SER A 28 -16.40 -2.83 -14.64
N GLN A 29 -17.57 -2.97 -14.01
CA GLN A 29 -18.82 -3.29 -14.70
C GLN A 29 -19.28 -2.13 -15.60
N VAL A 30 -19.16 -0.89 -15.14
CA VAL A 30 -19.49 0.29 -15.95
C VAL A 30 -18.56 0.41 -17.17
N PHE A 31 -17.28 0.08 -17.00
CA PHE A 31 -16.35 0.04 -18.12
C PHE A 31 -16.66 -1.08 -19.12
N PHE A 32 -17.07 -2.26 -18.67
CA PHE A 32 -17.54 -3.31 -19.58
C PHE A 32 -18.75 -2.83 -20.40
N ASP A 33 -19.69 -2.12 -19.78
CA ASP A 33 -20.82 -1.53 -20.51
C ASP A 33 -20.35 -0.50 -21.56
N ILE A 34 -19.29 0.27 -21.28
CA ILE A 34 -18.68 1.21 -22.24
C ILE A 34 -18.06 0.44 -23.42
N LEU A 35 -17.32 -0.64 -23.17
CA LEU A 35 -16.79 -1.51 -24.22
C LEU A 35 -17.91 -2.11 -25.08
N GLU A 36 -19.01 -2.53 -24.45
CA GLU A 36 -20.19 -3.05 -25.13
C GLU A 36 -20.91 -1.99 -25.99
N SER A 37 -20.89 -0.72 -25.60
CA SER A 37 -21.46 0.36 -26.42
C SER A 37 -20.73 0.54 -27.76
N ASN A 38 -19.45 0.15 -27.82
CA ASN A 38 -18.61 0.11 -29.03
C ASN A 38 -18.34 -1.33 -29.52
N ASN A 39 -19.35 -2.20 -29.41
CA ASN A 39 -19.22 -3.66 -29.60
C ASN A 39 -18.50 -4.08 -30.89
N ASN A 40 -18.79 -3.42 -32.02
CA ASN A 40 -18.21 -3.81 -33.31
C ASN A 40 -16.70 -3.58 -33.34
N SER A 41 -16.23 -2.38 -32.97
CA SER A 41 -14.80 -2.08 -32.90
C SER A 41 -14.08 -2.93 -31.85
N PHE A 42 -14.74 -3.24 -30.73
CA PHE A 42 -14.16 -4.11 -29.71
C PHE A 42 -14.08 -5.57 -30.16
N LYS A 43 -15.04 -6.05 -30.96
CA LYS A 43 -14.97 -7.38 -31.60
C LYS A 43 -13.82 -7.44 -32.61
N GLU A 44 -13.69 -6.44 -33.47
CA GLU A 44 -12.60 -6.35 -34.46
C GLU A 44 -11.23 -6.38 -33.78
N PHE A 45 -11.05 -5.59 -32.72
CA PHE A 45 -9.83 -5.58 -31.90
C PHE A 45 -9.48 -6.96 -31.34
N LYS A 46 -10.46 -7.68 -30.78
CA LYS A 46 -10.25 -9.04 -30.26
C LYS A 46 -9.92 -10.06 -31.36
N GLU A 47 -10.54 -9.95 -32.53
CA GLU A 47 -10.24 -10.84 -33.66
C GLU A 47 -8.84 -10.62 -34.22
N GLU A 48 -8.36 -9.38 -34.25
CA GLU A 48 -7.00 -9.04 -34.67
C GLU A 48 -5.97 -9.68 -33.72
N ILE A 49 -6.11 -9.45 -32.42
CA ILE A 49 -5.22 -10.04 -31.40
C ILE A 49 -5.24 -11.57 -31.48
N ARG A 50 -6.42 -12.19 -31.65
CA ARG A 50 -6.53 -13.65 -31.76
C ARG A 50 -5.75 -14.18 -32.97
N LYS A 51 -5.90 -13.54 -34.14
CA LYS A 51 -5.16 -13.93 -35.35
C LYS A 51 -3.65 -13.83 -35.14
N GLU A 52 -3.17 -12.74 -34.55
CA GLU A 52 -1.75 -12.56 -34.27
C GLU A 52 -1.23 -13.60 -33.26
N TRP A 53 -2.03 -13.94 -32.25
CA TRP A 53 -1.71 -14.98 -31.28
C TRP A 53 -1.66 -16.38 -31.89
N GLU A 54 -2.62 -16.73 -32.74
CA GLU A 54 -2.63 -18.02 -33.46
C GLU A 54 -1.42 -18.14 -34.38
N GLN A 55 -1.09 -17.08 -35.12
CA GLN A 55 0.13 -17.03 -35.93
C GLN A 55 1.39 -17.14 -35.07
N PHE A 56 1.43 -16.49 -33.92
CA PHE A 56 2.53 -16.61 -32.98
C PHE A 56 2.68 -18.06 -32.48
N LYS A 57 1.58 -18.70 -32.05
CA LYS A 57 1.56 -20.11 -31.61
C LYS A 57 2.02 -21.06 -32.73
N PHE A 58 1.51 -20.89 -33.94
CA PHE A 58 1.91 -21.67 -35.11
C PHE A 58 3.42 -21.54 -35.40
N LYS A 59 3.96 -20.31 -35.42
CA LYS A 59 5.40 -20.08 -35.56
C LYS A 59 6.19 -20.72 -34.41
N ASN A 60 5.65 -20.69 -33.18
CA ASN A 60 6.31 -21.22 -32.00
C ASN A 60 6.44 -22.75 -32.00
N GLN A 61 5.51 -23.46 -32.63
CA GLN A 61 5.59 -24.92 -32.80
C GLN A 61 6.86 -25.34 -33.55
N ASN A 62 7.28 -24.56 -34.53
CA ASN A 62 8.46 -24.85 -35.37
C ASN A 62 9.79 -24.28 -34.82
N ARG A 63 9.76 -23.53 -33.70
CA ARG A 63 10.98 -22.97 -33.09
C ARG A 63 11.70 -24.00 -32.22
N ILE A 64 13.04 -23.95 -32.26
CA ILE A 64 13.94 -24.69 -31.36
C ILE A 64 13.77 -24.19 -29.92
N ILE A 65 13.84 -22.87 -29.72
CA ILE A 65 13.60 -22.24 -28.42
C ILE A 65 12.15 -21.75 -28.40
N LYS A 66 11.33 -22.33 -27.53
CA LYS A 66 9.94 -21.91 -27.34
C LYS A 66 9.92 -20.53 -26.72
N LYS A 67 9.13 -19.63 -27.31
CA LYS A 67 8.86 -18.29 -26.78
C LYS A 67 7.55 -18.31 -25.99
N THR A 68 7.46 -17.48 -24.96
CA THR A 68 6.29 -17.39 -24.07
C THR A 68 5.40 -16.18 -24.39
N TYR A 69 4.32 -16.00 -23.64
CA TYR A 69 3.42 -14.85 -23.74
C TYR A 69 4.15 -13.51 -23.57
N SER A 70 5.18 -13.43 -22.72
CA SER A 70 5.94 -12.21 -22.51
C SER A 70 6.66 -11.79 -23.80
N THR A 71 7.10 -12.76 -24.61
CA THR A 71 7.68 -12.45 -25.91
C THR A 71 6.62 -11.98 -26.90
N PHE A 72 5.41 -12.53 -26.87
CA PHE A 72 4.33 -12.02 -27.72
C PHE A 72 4.00 -10.56 -27.36
N PHE A 73 3.77 -10.28 -26.08
CA PHE A 73 3.47 -8.93 -25.63
C PHE A 73 4.63 -7.94 -25.81
N PHE A 74 5.89 -8.39 -25.75
CA PHE A 74 7.03 -7.54 -26.10
C PHE A 74 6.92 -6.98 -27.52
N HIS A 75 6.30 -7.70 -28.46
CA HIS A 75 6.12 -7.21 -29.82
C HIS A 75 4.87 -6.36 -29.98
N PHE A 76 3.74 -6.76 -29.37
CA PHE A 76 2.43 -6.21 -29.74
C PHE A 76 1.73 -5.36 -28.66
N PHE A 77 2.14 -5.45 -27.38
CA PHE A 77 1.35 -4.86 -26.29
C PHE A 77 1.21 -3.34 -26.39
N HIS A 78 2.26 -2.64 -26.82
CA HIS A 78 2.18 -1.18 -26.96
C HIS A 78 1.11 -0.75 -27.97
N ASP A 79 1.04 -1.43 -29.11
CA ASP A 79 0.08 -1.12 -30.16
C ASP A 79 -1.35 -1.45 -29.69
N TYR A 80 -1.53 -2.59 -29.00
CA TYR A 80 -2.80 -2.94 -28.39
C TYR A 80 -3.25 -1.90 -27.35
N PHE A 81 -2.33 -1.49 -26.48
CA PHE A 81 -2.62 -0.53 -25.42
C PHE A 81 -2.96 0.84 -26.01
N LYS A 82 -2.18 1.31 -27.00
CA LYS A 82 -2.44 2.57 -27.70
C LYS A 82 -3.81 2.56 -28.38
N PHE A 83 -4.11 1.53 -29.17
CA PHE A 83 -5.42 1.39 -29.80
C PHE A 83 -6.55 1.37 -28.77
N TYR A 84 -6.38 0.63 -27.68
CA TYR A 84 -7.37 0.51 -26.62
C TYR A 84 -7.66 1.85 -25.93
N LEU A 85 -6.62 2.60 -25.58
CA LEU A 85 -6.73 3.93 -24.98
C LEU A 85 -7.48 4.91 -25.90
N GLN A 86 -7.08 4.95 -27.18
CA GLN A 86 -7.65 5.88 -28.16
C GLN A 86 -9.11 5.60 -28.47
N LYS A 87 -9.50 4.32 -28.57
CA LYS A 87 -10.82 3.92 -29.06
C LYS A 87 -11.86 3.74 -27.96
N PHE A 88 -11.44 3.43 -26.74
CA PHE A 88 -12.37 3.05 -25.67
C PHE A 88 -12.25 3.87 -24.40
N CYS A 89 -11.13 4.58 -24.19
CA CYS A 89 -10.85 5.23 -22.90
C CYS A 89 -10.78 6.75 -22.97
N GLY A 90 -10.79 7.34 -24.17
CA GLY A 90 -10.81 8.80 -24.36
C GLY A 90 -9.48 9.52 -24.13
N PHE A 91 -8.38 8.79 -23.89
CA PHE A 91 -7.05 9.37 -23.74
C PHE A 91 -6.43 9.75 -25.09
N ASP A 92 -5.71 10.87 -25.14
CA ASP A 92 -4.96 11.28 -26.34
C ASP A 92 -3.65 10.50 -26.44
N THR A 93 -3.64 9.49 -27.31
CA THR A 93 -2.44 8.68 -27.54
C THR A 93 -1.26 9.40 -28.18
N ASN A 94 -1.42 10.64 -28.65
CA ASN A 94 -0.28 11.47 -29.04
C ASN A 94 0.49 12.00 -27.82
N SER A 95 -0.15 12.00 -26.65
CA SER A 95 0.44 12.37 -25.36
C SER A 95 1.07 11.19 -24.63
N LEU A 96 1.04 9.98 -25.22
CA LEU A 96 1.58 8.75 -24.61
C LEU A 96 2.92 8.35 -25.23
N ASP A 97 3.96 8.40 -24.41
CA ASP A 97 5.30 7.95 -24.77
C ASP A 97 5.67 6.63 -24.06
N LEU A 98 6.18 5.66 -24.81
CA LEU A 98 6.79 4.45 -24.26
C LEU A 98 8.27 4.73 -23.98
N ILE A 99 8.63 4.82 -22.70
CA ILE A 99 9.98 5.15 -22.25
C ILE A 99 10.85 3.90 -22.21
N ILE A 100 10.33 2.80 -21.65
CA ILE A 100 11.07 1.54 -21.48
C ILE A 100 10.20 0.36 -21.88
N LYS A 101 10.81 -0.60 -22.58
CA LYS A 101 10.22 -1.91 -22.85
C LYS A 101 11.27 -3.00 -22.63
N GLU A 102 11.12 -3.76 -21.56
CA GLU A 102 12.12 -4.73 -21.10
C GLU A 102 11.48 -6.09 -20.79
N LYS A 103 11.89 -7.14 -21.50
CA LYS A 103 11.55 -8.52 -21.15
C LYS A 103 12.55 -9.00 -20.09
N ILE A 104 12.10 -9.10 -18.85
CA ILE A 104 12.96 -9.51 -17.71
C ILE A 104 13.21 -11.01 -17.76
N SER A 105 12.13 -11.77 -17.93
CA SER A 105 12.19 -13.23 -18.03
C SER A 105 11.09 -13.77 -18.94
N ASP A 106 11.00 -15.09 -19.06
CA ASP A 106 9.93 -15.73 -19.81
C ASP A 106 8.55 -15.46 -19.20
N ASP A 107 8.50 -15.08 -17.93
CA ASP A 107 7.25 -14.83 -17.21
C ASP A 107 6.98 -13.35 -16.93
N GLN A 108 7.95 -12.45 -17.15
CA GLN A 108 7.84 -11.02 -16.77
C GLN A 108 8.26 -10.06 -17.90
N LEU A 109 7.39 -9.07 -18.17
CA LEU A 109 7.62 -7.98 -19.11
C LEU A 109 7.25 -6.64 -18.46
N PHE A 110 8.15 -5.67 -18.53
CA PHE A 110 7.95 -4.32 -18.00
C PHE A 110 7.81 -3.31 -19.14
N LEU A 111 6.81 -2.44 -19.03
CA LEU A 111 6.58 -1.32 -19.92
C LEU A 111 6.40 -0.04 -19.10
N GLU A 112 7.31 0.90 -19.27
CA GLU A 112 7.25 2.21 -18.62
C GLU A 112 6.77 3.26 -19.61
N TYR A 113 5.77 4.02 -19.19
CA TYR A 113 5.11 5.04 -19.99
C TYR A 113 5.17 6.40 -19.32
N SER A 114 5.16 7.44 -20.14
CA SER A 114 4.89 8.81 -19.74
C SER A 114 3.63 9.29 -20.47
N TYR A 115 2.71 9.91 -19.74
CA TYR A 115 1.48 10.46 -20.31
C TYR A 115 1.30 11.91 -19.89
N TYR A 116 1.22 12.81 -20.88
CA TYR A 116 0.90 14.22 -20.63
C TYR A 116 -0.61 14.41 -20.48
N ILE A 117 -1.05 14.92 -19.31
CA ILE A 117 -2.46 15.26 -19.06
C ILE A 117 -2.72 16.70 -19.49
N SER A 118 -3.57 16.88 -20.51
CA SER A 118 -3.93 18.23 -20.97
C SER A 118 -4.71 19.00 -19.89
N PRO A 119 -4.69 20.33 -19.91
CA PRO A 119 -5.51 21.14 -19.00
C PRO A 119 -7.00 20.78 -19.04
N GLU A 120 -7.55 20.43 -20.22
CA GLU A 120 -8.96 20.02 -20.31
C GLU A 120 -9.21 18.67 -19.62
N GLU A 121 -8.31 17.70 -19.77
CA GLU A 121 -8.43 16.42 -19.07
C GLU A 121 -8.37 16.61 -17.55
N GLN A 122 -7.52 17.51 -17.05
CA GLN A 122 -7.45 17.86 -15.64
C GLN A 122 -8.78 18.43 -15.13
N GLU A 123 -9.41 19.33 -15.89
CA GLU A 123 -10.73 19.86 -15.56
C GLU A 123 -11.77 18.73 -15.51
N TYR A 124 -11.75 17.78 -16.44
CA TYR A 124 -12.69 16.66 -16.43
C TYR A 124 -12.50 15.73 -15.22
N PHE A 125 -11.25 15.44 -14.83
CA PHE A 125 -10.99 14.65 -13.62
C PHE A 125 -11.35 15.42 -12.35
N LYS A 126 -11.18 16.75 -12.35
CA LYS A 126 -11.61 17.61 -11.23
C LYS A 126 -13.14 17.61 -11.09
N GLU A 127 -13.88 17.83 -12.17
CA GLU A 127 -15.34 17.75 -12.19
C GLU A 127 -15.84 16.37 -11.76
N PHE A 128 -15.18 15.30 -12.25
CA PHE A 128 -15.48 13.94 -11.84
C PHE A 128 -15.26 13.75 -10.34
N SER A 129 -14.13 14.19 -9.78
CA SER A 129 -13.84 14.11 -8.34
C SER A 129 -14.84 14.92 -7.48
N GLU A 130 -15.18 16.13 -7.91
CA GLU A 130 -16.13 17.02 -7.22
C GLU A 130 -17.53 16.41 -7.16
N ALA A 131 -17.98 15.74 -8.23
CA ALA A 131 -19.25 15.03 -8.27
C ALA A 131 -19.37 13.91 -7.22
N PHE A 132 -18.25 13.47 -6.63
CA PHE A 132 -18.16 12.45 -5.59
C PHE A 132 -17.63 12.98 -4.24
N ASN A 133 -17.83 14.27 -3.97
CA ASN A 133 -17.46 14.94 -2.72
C ASN A 133 -15.97 14.78 -2.33
N ASN A 134 -15.07 14.57 -3.29
CA ASN A 134 -13.65 14.26 -3.04
C ASN A 134 -13.40 13.04 -2.13
N ASN A 135 -14.44 12.24 -1.83
CA ASN A 135 -14.38 11.08 -0.93
C ASN A 135 -13.99 9.78 -1.64
N ALA A 136 -13.72 9.83 -2.95
CA ALA A 136 -13.41 8.65 -3.75
C ALA A 136 -11.99 8.08 -3.50
N ASN A 137 -11.32 8.42 -2.41
CA ASN A 137 -10.00 7.89 -1.99
C ASN A 137 -8.89 7.87 -3.07
N GLY A 138 -9.01 8.66 -4.14
CA GLY A 138 -8.11 8.65 -5.31
C GLY A 138 -8.57 7.76 -6.49
N ILE A 139 -9.69 7.05 -6.38
CA ILE A 139 -10.34 6.30 -7.47
C ILE A 139 -10.80 7.25 -8.58
N ALA A 140 -11.27 8.44 -8.21
CA ALA A 140 -11.67 9.50 -9.14
C ALA A 140 -10.49 10.32 -9.70
N SER A 141 -9.24 9.89 -9.44
CA SER A 141 -8.05 10.50 -10.00
C SER A 141 -7.70 9.90 -11.37
N PRO A 142 -6.85 10.57 -12.16
CA PRO A 142 -6.26 10.00 -13.36
C PRO A 142 -5.65 8.60 -13.16
N PHE A 143 -5.00 8.36 -12.00
CA PHE A 143 -4.42 7.04 -11.68
C PHE A 143 -5.47 5.97 -11.47
N GLY A 144 -6.54 6.29 -10.74
CA GLY A 144 -7.62 5.34 -10.47
C GLY A 144 -8.32 4.93 -11.75
N TYR A 145 -8.55 5.88 -12.66
CA TYR A 145 -9.06 5.60 -13.99
C TYR A 145 -8.09 4.76 -14.83
N LEU A 146 -6.79 5.11 -14.86
CA LEU A 146 -5.78 4.34 -15.59
C LEU A 146 -5.64 2.90 -15.06
N TYR A 147 -5.69 2.70 -13.74
CA TYR A 147 -5.65 1.38 -13.12
C TYR A 147 -6.81 0.50 -13.63
N LEU A 148 -8.03 1.03 -13.66
CA LEU A 148 -9.19 0.35 -14.19
C LEU A 148 -9.02 -0.03 -15.65
N VAL A 149 -8.56 0.92 -16.48
CA VAL A 149 -8.29 0.70 -17.90
C VAL A 149 -7.32 -0.46 -18.11
N VAL A 150 -6.19 -0.47 -17.40
CA VAL A 150 -5.16 -1.50 -17.51
C VAL A 150 -5.68 -2.85 -17.01
N ALA A 151 -6.36 -2.88 -15.86
CA ALA A 151 -6.91 -4.11 -15.29
C ALA A 151 -7.91 -4.79 -16.24
N ILE A 152 -8.82 -4.01 -16.84
CA ILE A 152 -9.84 -4.54 -17.75
C ILE A 152 -9.24 -5.01 -19.06
N LEU A 153 -8.26 -4.28 -19.61
CA LEU A 153 -7.51 -4.76 -20.76
C LEU A 153 -6.83 -6.11 -20.44
N GLY A 154 -6.20 -6.21 -19.26
CA GLY A 154 -5.57 -7.44 -18.79
C GLY A 154 -6.52 -8.64 -18.73
N VAL A 155 -7.71 -8.47 -18.14
CA VAL A 155 -8.74 -9.52 -18.08
C VAL A 155 -9.16 -9.96 -19.48
N ASN A 156 -9.42 -9.01 -20.38
CA ASN A 156 -9.82 -9.32 -21.76
C ASN A 156 -8.73 -10.07 -22.52
N LEU A 157 -7.47 -9.63 -22.42
CA LEU A 157 -6.34 -10.32 -23.04
C LEU A 157 -6.19 -11.74 -22.48
N ARG A 158 -6.27 -11.91 -21.16
CA ARG A 158 -6.17 -13.22 -20.52
C ARG A 158 -7.24 -14.18 -21.01
N MET A 159 -8.50 -13.74 -21.02
CA MET A 159 -9.63 -14.52 -21.53
C MET A 159 -9.48 -14.86 -23.02
N LEU A 160 -8.97 -13.92 -23.82
CA LEU A 160 -8.82 -14.10 -25.26
C LEU A 160 -7.70 -15.09 -25.63
N LEU A 161 -6.59 -15.04 -24.90
CA LEU A 161 -5.40 -15.84 -25.20
C LEU A 161 -5.39 -17.21 -24.51
N GLU A 162 -6.21 -17.37 -23.45
CA GLU A 162 -6.30 -18.54 -22.58
C GLU A 162 -4.98 -18.90 -21.88
N GLU A 163 -4.19 -17.87 -21.53
CA GLU A 163 -2.89 -18.01 -20.86
C GLU A 163 -2.94 -17.50 -19.42
N LYS A 164 -2.02 -17.98 -18.58
CA LYS A 164 -1.99 -17.70 -17.13
C LYS A 164 -1.13 -16.48 -16.78
N PHE A 165 -1.50 -15.29 -17.26
CA PHE A 165 -0.82 -14.03 -16.93
C PHE A 165 -1.79 -12.97 -16.35
N TYR A 166 -1.22 -11.97 -15.68
CA TYR A 166 -1.86 -10.70 -15.35
C TYR A 166 -1.20 -9.54 -16.06
N VAL A 167 -1.98 -8.50 -16.37
CA VAL A 167 -1.49 -7.17 -16.76
C VAL A 167 -1.88 -6.23 -15.64
N VAL A 168 -0.90 -5.59 -15.01
CA VAL A 168 -1.10 -4.79 -13.81
C VAL A 168 -0.46 -3.42 -14.00
N LEU A 169 -1.19 -2.36 -13.62
CA LEU A 169 -0.60 -1.04 -13.39
C LEU A 169 0.07 -1.09 -12.01
N ASP A 170 1.37 -1.30 -11.98
CA ASP A 170 2.10 -1.68 -10.77
C ASP A 170 2.59 -0.46 -9.98
N GLY A 171 2.77 0.69 -10.64
CA GLY A 171 3.06 1.96 -10.00
C GLY A 171 2.81 3.14 -10.92
N ALA A 172 2.52 4.31 -10.34
CA ALA A 172 2.33 5.56 -11.06
C ALA A 172 2.71 6.78 -10.20
N ILE A 173 3.33 7.78 -10.82
CA ILE A 173 3.64 9.07 -10.21
C ILE A 173 3.09 10.20 -11.10
N LEU A 174 2.51 11.21 -10.46
CA LEU A 174 1.97 12.41 -11.09
C LEU A 174 2.85 13.57 -10.64
N GLU A 175 3.60 14.08 -11.59
CA GLU A 175 4.45 15.25 -11.42
C GLU A 175 3.62 16.48 -11.81
N ASN A 176 3.24 17.28 -10.81
CA ASN A 176 2.57 18.56 -11.07
C ASN A 176 3.63 19.64 -11.30
N GLY A 177 3.84 20.04 -12.56
CA GLY A 177 4.66 21.19 -12.93
C GLY A 177 3.85 22.50 -12.99
N GLU A 178 4.54 23.64 -13.19
CA GLU A 178 3.89 24.96 -13.37
C GLU A 178 3.08 25.05 -14.68
N SER A 179 3.36 24.21 -15.68
CA SER A 179 2.65 24.16 -16.98
C SER A 179 2.13 22.78 -17.37
N ASP A 180 2.72 21.70 -16.84
CA ASP A 180 2.51 20.35 -17.37
C ASP A 180 2.31 19.32 -16.24
N ASN A 181 1.22 18.57 -16.30
CA ASN A 181 0.97 17.43 -15.41
C ASN A 181 1.29 16.15 -16.18
N ILE A 182 2.34 15.45 -15.75
CA ILE A 182 2.81 14.22 -16.40
C ILE A 182 2.56 13.04 -15.46
N ILE A 183 1.96 11.97 -15.99
CA ILE A 183 1.88 10.68 -15.31
C ILE A 183 2.94 9.75 -15.87
N ASN A 184 3.91 9.40 -15.03
CA ASN A 184 4.84 8.31 -15.33
C ASN A 184 4.32 7.04 -14.67
N PHE A 185 4.21 5.95 -15.41
CA PHE A 185 3.63 4.71 -14.89
C PHE A 185 4.26 3.44 -15.46
N LEU A 186 4.19 2.36 -14.67
CA LEU A 186 4.74 1.06 -14.99
C LEU A 186 3.62 0.03 -15.13
N ILE A 187 3.52 -0.56 -16.33
CA ILE A 187 2.72 -1.74 -16.58
C ILE A 187 3.62 -2.97 -16.52
N VAL A 188 3.19 -3.96 -15.74
CA VAL A 188 3.84 -5.26 -15.63
C VAL A 188 2.93 -6.34 -16.18
N ILE A 189 3.45 -7.15 -17.10
CA ILE A 189 2.82 -8.40 -17.52
C ILE A 189 3.58 -9.54 -16.86
N LYS A 190 2.92 -10.24 -15.94
CA LYS A 190 3.53 -11.28 -15.09
C LYS A 190 2.69 -12.54 -15.02
N ASN A 191 3.32 -13.65 -14.61
CA ASN A 191 2.61 -14.90 -14.35
C ASN A 191 1.56 -14.68 -13.26
N SER A 192 0.38 -15.25 -13.46
CA SER A 192 -0.74 -15.11 -12.52
C SER A 192 -0.59 -15.92 -11.24
N HIS A 193 0.29 -16.93 -11.24
CA HIS A 193 0.53 -17.82 -10.11
C HIS A 193 -0.76 -18.41 -9.50
N ASP A 194 -1.78 -18.67 -10.34
CA ASP A 194 -3.12 -19.09 -9.90
C ASP A 194 -3.09 -20.28 -8.93
N GLU A 195 -2.29 -21.30 -9.24
CA GLU A 195 -2.19 -22.50 -8.39
C GLU A 195 -1.62 -22.17 -7.02
N LEU A 196 -0.60 -21.30 -6.96
CA LEU A 196 0.01 -20.90 -5.71
C LEU A 196 -0.98 -20.10 -4.85
N TYR A 197 -1.62 -19.08 -5.42
CA TYR A 197 -2.57 -18.23 -4.69
C TYR A 197 -3.81 -18.99 -4.22
N ASN A 198 -4.32 -19.94 -5.02
CA ASN A 198 -5.43 -20.80 -4.60
C ASN A 198 -5.05 -21.67 -3.38
N ASN A 199 -3.84 -22.22 -3.37
CA ASN A 199 -3.36 -23.04 -2.25
C ASN A 199 -2.99 -22.18 -1.02
N TYR A 200 -2.49 -20.95 -1.21
CA TYR A 200 -2.33 -19.98 -0.12
C TYR A 200 -3.67 -19.62 0.52
N TYR A 201 -4.70 -19.36 -0.29
CA TYR A 201 -6.05 -19.13 0.22
C TYR A 201 -6.53 -20.31 1.08
N HIS A 202 -6.37 -21.54 0.62
CA HIS A 202 -6.69 -22.73 1.42
C HIS A 202 -5.87 -22.82 2.72
N MET A 203 -4.56 -22.53 2.66
CA MET A 203 -3.69 -22.51 3.83
C MET A 203 -4.14 -21.48 4.87
N TYR A 204 -4.39 -20.23 4.46
CA TYR A 204 -4.82 -19.19 5.38
C TYR A 204 -6.21 -19.48 5.94
N LEU A 205 -7.11 -19.97 5.09
CA LEU A 205 -8.44 -20.37 5.52
C LEU A 205 -8.39 -21.54 6.51
N TYR A 206 -7.48 -22.49 6.34
CA TYR A 206 -7.23 -23.59 7.30
C TYR A 206 -6.94 -23.06 8.70
N TYR A 207 -6.13 -22.02 8.83
CA TYR A 207 -5.80 -21.42 10.12
C TYR A 207 -6.92 -20.52 10.65
N PHE A 208 -7.51 -19.70 9.78
CA PHE A 208 -8.60 -18.79 10.13
C PHE A 208 -9.83 -19.53 10.66
N LEU A 209 -10.22 -20.63 10.03
CA LEU A 209 -11.42 -21.38 10.43
C LEU A 209 -11.25 -22.21 11.70
N LYS A 210 -10.03 -22.36 12.24
CA LYS A 210 -9.83 -23.06 13.53
C LYS A 210 -10.52 -22.36 14.70
N TYR A 211 -10.79 -21.07 14.58
CA TYR A 211 -11.45 -20.29 15.63
C TYR A 211 -12.99 -20.43 15.61
N PHE A 212 -13.54 -21.04 14.56
CA PHE A 212 -14.98 -21.23 14.39
C PHE A 212 -15.34 -22.69 14.71
N LYS A 213 -16.46 -22.89 15.42
CA LYS A 213 -16.96 -24.23 15.74
C LYS A 213 -17.61 -24.86 14.50
N ASP A 214 -17.72 -26.18 14.50
CA ASP A 214 -18.55 -26.95 13.56
C ASP A 214 -18.12 -26.93 12.08
N VAL A 215 -16.87 -26.57 11.77
CA VAL A 215 -16.30 -26.76 10.43
C VAL A 215 -16.25 -28.26 10.11
N PRO A 216 -16.93 -28.74 9.05
CA PRO A 216 -16.94 -30.17 8.72
C PRO A 216 -15.55 -30.70 8.42
N LYS A 217 -15.29 -31.93 8.87
CA LYS A 217 -14.00 -32.59 8.66
C LYS A 217 -13.60 -32.65 7.18
N THR A 218 -14.54 -32.94 6.29
CA THR A 218 -14.29 -32.99 4.83
C THR A 218 -13.83 -31.64 4.28
N PHE A 219 -14.39 -30.54 4.77
CA PHE A 219 -13.95 -29.19 4.40
C PHE A 219 -12.56 -28.91 4.97
N HIS A 220 -12.32 -29.27 6.24
CA HIS A 220 -11.02 -29.12 6.88
C HIS A 220 -9.90 -29.89 6.17
N ASP A 221 -10.17 -31.14 5.77
CA ASP A 221 -9.22 -32.00 5.05
C ASP A 221 -8.86 -31.39 3.68
N LYS A 222 -9.82 -30.81 2.95
CA LYS A 222 -9.56 -30.07 1.70
C LYS A 222 -8.61 -28.88 1.91
N LEU A 223 -8.80 -28.13 3.00
CA LEU A 223 -7.92 -26.99 3.31
C LEU A 223 -6.52 -27.45 3.73
N LEU A 224 -6.43 -28.57 4.44
CA LEU A 224 -5.19 -29.22 4.82
C LEU A 224 -4.37 -29.66 3.59
N ASP A 225 -5.03 -30.27 2.61
CA ASP A 225 -4.41 -30.65 1.34
C ASP A 225 -3.86 -29.42 0.61
N GLY A 226 -4.62 -28.33 0.57
CA GLY A 226 -4.17 -27.06 -0.01
C GLY A 226 -2.92 -26.51 0.70
N ARG A 227 -2.90 -26.53 2.04
CA ARG A 227 -1.71 -26.15 2.83
C ARG A 227 -0.50 -27.00 2.48
N ASP A 228 -0.66 -28.32 2.45
CA ASP A 228 0.44 -29.23 2.18
C ASP A 228 0.96 -29.07 0.74
N LYS A 229 0.08 -28.70 -0.20
CA LYS A 229 0.46 -28.34 -1.57
C LYS A 229 1.31 -27.08 -1.64
N VAL A 230 1.08 -26.06 -0.80
CA VAL A 230 1.96 -24.87 -0.73
C VAL A 230 3.40 -25.27 -0.37
N TYR A 231 3.58 -26.16 0.61
CA TYR A 231 4.91 -26.65 0.99
C TYR A 231 5.58 -27.46 -0.14
N GLU A 232 4.80 -28.25 -0.87
CA GLU A 232 5.30 -28.98 -2.04
C GLU A 232 5.79 -28.03 -3.14
N ILE A 233 4.98 -27.01 -3.47
CA ILE A 233 5.36 -25.97 -4.44
C ILE A 233 6.64 -25.26 -3.96
N ALA A 234 6.70 -24.86 -2.70
CA ALA A 234 7.87 -24.20 -2.13
C ALA A 234 9.15 -25.03 -2.27
N LEU A 235 9.07 -26.34 -2.02
CA LEU A 235 10.21 -27.25 -2.16
C LEU A 235 10.64 -27.42 -3.62
N ASN A 236 9.68 -27.50 -4.55
CA ASN A 236 9.96 -27.63 -5.98
C ASN A 236 10.58 -26.35 -6.56
N GLU A 237 10.12 -25.18 -6.13
CA GLU A 237 10.57 -23.88 -6.62
C GLU A 237 11.92 -23.44 -6.03
N TYR A 238 12.29 -23.97 -4.86
CA TYR A 238 13.51 -23.56 -4.14
C TYR A 238 14.79 -23.68 -4.98
N SER A 239 14.91 -24.69 -5.85
CA SER A 239 16.10 -24.87 -6.69
C SER A 239 16.29 -23.74 -7.72
N PHE A 240 15.21 -23.02 -8.07
CA PHE A 240 15.23 -21.92 -9.03
C PHE A 240 15.17 -20.55 -8.35
N ALA A 241 15.10 -20.50 -7.02
CA ALA A 241 14.91 -19.27 -6.27
C ALA A 241 16.02 -18.24 -6.51
N LYS A 242 17.27 -18.69 -6.72
CA LYS A 242 18.39 -17.79 -6.96
C LYS A 242 18.24 -16.99 -8.24
N ASP A 243 17.78 -17.63 -9.31
CA ASP A 243 17.58 -16.99 -10.61
C ASP A 243 16.40 -16.01 -10.54
N LYS A 244 15.28 -16.45 -9.94
CA LYS A 244 14.09 -15.61 -9.73
C LYS A 244 14.35 -14.42 -8.81
N LEU A 245 15.28 -14.53 -7.87
CA LEU A 245 15.62 -13.45 -6.96
C LEU A 245 16.19 -12.22 -7.70
N VAL A 246 16.91 -12.43 -8.80
CA VAL A 246 17.44 -11.33 -9.61
C VAL A 246 16.29 -10.54 -10.23
N ASP A 247 15.30 -11.24 -10.81
CA ASP A 247 14.09 -10.64 -11.39
C ASP A 247 13.31 -9.83 -10.35
N LEU A 248 13.11 -10.40 -9.15
CA LEU A 248 12.40 -9.76 -8.05
C LEU A 248 13.10 -8.46 -7.58
N LEU A 249 14.42 -8.49 -7.42
CA LEU A 249 15.15 -7.29 -6.97
C LEU A 249 15.23 -6.23 -8.07
N TYR A 250 15.25 -6.65 -9.34
CA TYR A 250 15.13 -5.74 -10.47
C TYR A 250 13.75 -5.09 -10.56
N PHE A 251 12.68 -5.84 -10.27
CA PHE A 251 11.33 -5.32 -10.11
C PHE A 251 11.29 -4.19 -9.07
N PHE A 252 11.81 -4.41 -7.86
CA PHE A 252 11.84 -3.37 -6.84
C PHE A 252 12.70 -2.17 -7.25
N TYR A 253 13.85 -2.43 -7.85
CA TYR A 253 14.70 -1.37 -8.38
C TYR A 253 13.94 -0.47 -9.36
N LYS A 254 13.21 -1.06 -10.32
CA LYS A 254 12.42 -0.30 -11.29
C LYS A 254 11.30 0.47 -10.64
N LYS A 255 10.51 -0.19 -9.78
CA LYS A 255 9.38 0.43 -9.10
C LYS A 255 9.79 1.59 -8.19
N CYS A 256 10.87 1.42 -7.42
CA CYS A 256 11.40 2.50 -6.59
C CYS A 256 11.91 3.69 -7.42
N ASN A 257 12.56 3.44 -8.55
CA ASN A 257 13.03 4.51 -9.44
C ASN A 257 11.87 5.23 -10.14
N LEU A 258 10.84 4.52 -10.58
CA LEU A 258 9.63 5.15 -11.14
C LEU A 258 9.00 6.09 -10.10
N LEU A 259 8.80 5.59 -8.89
CA LEU A 259 8.13 6.33 -7.82
C LEU A 259 9.04 7.36 -7.12
N GLN A 260 10.36 7.32 -7.37
CA GLN A 260 11.38 8.07 -6.62
C GLN A 260 11.21 7.90 -5.09
N ASN A 261 10.92 6.66 -4.68
CA ASN A 261 10.43 6.31 -3.35
C ASN A 261 10.82 4.87 -2.93
N PHE A 262 11.20 4.66 -1.67
CA PHE A 262 11.57 3.36 -1.07
C PHE A 262 10.39 2.54 -0.55
N SER A 263 9.16 3.07 -0.53
CA SER A 263 7.96 2.39 -0.02
C SER A 263 7.77 0.98 -0.57
N PRO A 264 8.04 0.67 -1.86
CA PRO A 264 7.87 -0.69 -2.36
C PRO A 264 8.82 -1.72 -1.71
N LEU A 265 9.95 -1.26 -1.16
CA LEU A 265 10.97 -2.11 -0.57
C LEU A 265 10.84 -2.28 0.94
N LEU A 266 10.06 -1.46 1.65
CA LEU A 266 10.14 -1.38 3.12
C LEU A 266 9.75 -2.70 3.79
N ASP A 267 8.57 -3.25 3.52
CA ASP A 267 8.15 -4.52 4.14
C ASP A 267 9.00 -5.71 3.66
N PHE A 268 9.44 -5.72 2.39
CA PHE A 268 10.37 -6.73 1.89
C PHE A 268 11.72 -6.68 2.64
N LEU A 269 12.26 -5.48 2.85
CA LEU A 269 13.48 -5.26 3.59
C LEU A 269 13.33 -5.71 5.05
N ASN A 270 12.23 -5.34 5.72
CA ASN A 270 11.94 -5.81 7.07
C ASN A 270 11.81 -7.35 7.13
N PHE A 271 11.11 -7.95 6.16
CA PHE A 271 10.95 -9.40 6.08
C PHE A 271 12.30 -10.12 6.04
N VAL A 272 13.23 -9.64 5.20
CA VAL A 272 14.58 -10.19 5.07
C VAL A 272 15.39 -9.92 6.33
N CYS A 273 15.51 -8.66 6.74
CA CYS A 273 16.41 -8.22 7.81
C CYS A 273 16.06 -8.83 9.18
N SER A 274 14.77 -8.85 9.55
CA SER A 274 14.32 -9.47 10.81
C SER A 274 14.68 -10.95 10.89
N ARG A 275 14.69 -11.65 9.75
CA ARG A 275 15.05 -13.08 9.69
C ARG A 275 16.57 -13.30 9.60
N VAL A 276 17.33 -12.32 9.09
CA VAL A 276 18.80 -12.31 9.21
C VAL A 276 19.21 -12.16 10.67
N GLU A 277 18.45 -11.42 11.48
CA GLU A 277 18.69 -11.27 12.92
C GLU A 277 18.46 -12.58 13.70
N ASP A 278 17.56 -13.45 13.22
CA ASP A 278 17.39 -14.83 13.70
C ASP A 278 18.51 -15.79 13.24
N SER A 279 19.48 -15.29 12.47
CA SER A 279 20.62 -16.07 11.95
C SER A 279 21.86 -16.01 12.84
N VAL A 280 22.82 -16.91 12.62
CA VAL A 280 24.11 -16.89 13.31
C VAL A 280 25.08 -15.82 12.78
N PHE A 281 24.65 -15.04 11.77
CA PHE A 281 25.49 -14.06 11.09
C PHE A 281 25.01 -12.63 11.37
N PRO A 282 25.93 -11.70 11.71
CA PRO A 282 25.57 -10.29 11.77
C PRO A 282 25.32 -9.71 10.37
N LYS A 283 24.19 -9.01 10.19
CA LYS A 283 23.75 -8.37 8.95
C LYS A 283 24.85 -7.50 8.30
N LEU A 284 25.41 -6.56 9.06
CA LEU A 284 26.44 -5.64 8.56
C LEU A 284 27.76 -6.35 8.23
N ASP A 285 28.08 -7.46 8.90
CA ASP A 285 29.27 -8.25 8.58
C ASP A 285 29.14 -8.93 7.21
N ILE A 286 27.97 -9.47 6.91
CA ILE A 286 27.69 -10.06 5.59
C ILE A 286 27.83 -8.98 4.52
N ILE A 287 27.19 -7.82 4.68
CA ILE A 287 27.27 -6.72 3.71
C ILE A 287 28.72 -6.25 3.50
N LYS A 288 29.49 -6.08 4.58
CA LYS A 288 30.89 -5.66 4.49
C LYS A 288 31.74 -6.69 3.75
N LYS A 289 31.65 -7.97 4.13
CA LYS A 289 32.54 -9.04 3.65
C LYS A 289 32.16 -9.58 2.28
N GLU A 290 30.87 -9.72 2.01
CA GLU A 290 30.37 -10.42 0.81
C GLU A 290 29.94 -9.43 -0.29
N PHE A 291 29.72 -8.15 0.03
CA PHE A 291 29.31 -7.13 -0.94
C PHE A 291 30.33 -5.99 -1.07
N LEU A 292 30.50 -5.16 -0.03
CA LEU A 292 31.31 -3.93 -0.13
C LEU A 292 32.80 -4.16 -0.33
N GLN A 293 33.35 -5.31 0.08
CA GLN A 293 34.73 -5.68 -0.20
C GLN A 293 35.03 -5.82 -1.70
N ASN A 294 34.00 -6.08 -2.53
CA ASN A 294 34.15 -6.26 -3.98
C ASN A 294 34.17 -4.93 -4.75
N PHE A 295 34.02 -3.79 -4.09
CA PHE A 295 34.04 -2.47 -4.72
C PHE A 295 35.31 -1.70 -4.35
N ASP A 296 35.91 -1.05 -5.34
CA ASP A 296 37.03 -0.12 -5.20
C ASP A 296 36.57 1.26 -4.68
N TYR A 297 35.57 1.26 -3.80
CA TYR A 297 35.11 2.46 -3.11
C TYR A 297 36.01 2.80 -1.93
N THR A 298 36.13 4.09 -1.66
CA THR A 298 36.73 4.61 -0.44
C THR A 298 35.99 4.11 0.80
N ASN A 299 36.67 4.13 1.95
CA ASN A 299 36.05 3.74 3.21
C ASN A 299 34.88 4.66 3.56
N GLU A 300 34.99 5.95 3.22
CA GLU A 300 33.98 6.96 3.41
C GLU A 300 32.69 6.58 2.66
N LYS A 301 32.78 6.28 1.36
CA LYS A 301 31.62 5.87 0.54
C LYS A 301 31.01 4.55 1.01
N LYS A 302 31.84 3.57 1.40
CA LYS A 302 31.35 2.31 1.99
C LYS A 302 30.58 2.57 3.30
N ASN A 303 31.08 3.45 4.16
CA ASN A 303 30.44 3.80 5.41
C ASN A 303 29.14 4.60 5.19
N SER A 304 29.08 5.50 4.22
CA SER A 304 27.85 6.21 3.83
C SER A 304 26.76 5.24 3.39
N LEU A 305 27.08 4.27 2.52
CA LEU A 305 26.14 3.24 2.09
C LEU A 305 25.62 2.40 3.26
N LEU A 306 26.47 2.06 4.24
CA LEU A 306 26.06 1.33 5.44
C LEU A 306 25.14 2.16 6.34
N ARG A 307 25.41 3.46 6.52
CA ARG A 307 24.53 4.35 7.30
C ARG A 307 23.16 4.52 6.66
N ILE A 308 23.13 4.64 5.33
CA ILE A 308 21.87 4.70 4.58
C ILE A 308 21.10 3.39 4.73
N PHE A 309 21.76 2.24 4.55
CA PHE A 309 21.14 0.92 4.75
C PHE A 309 20.55 0.76 6.16
N ASP A 310 21.33 1.06 7.20
CA ASP A 310 20.90 0.96 8.61
C ASP A 310 19.72 1.89 8.92
N THR A 311 19.71 3.09 8.33
CA THR A 311 18.59 4.02 8.47
C THR A 311 17.32 3.47 7.83
N ILE A 312 17.41 2.98 6.59
CA ILE A 312 16.26 2.41 5.87
C ILE A 312 15.75 1.18 6.63
N ASP A 313 16.63 0.33 7.14
CA ASP A 313 16.32 -0.85 7.93
C ASP A 313 15.51 -0.53 9.19
N LYS A 314 15.98 0.44 9.99
CA LYS A 314 15.24 0.92 11.18
C LYS A 314 13.87 1.49 10.80
N LYS A 315 13.80 2.30 9.74
CA LYS A 315 12.52 2.89 9.30
C LYS A 315 11.58 1.83 8.73
N SER A 316 12.11 0.80 8.07
CA SER A 316 11.33 -0.33 7.57
C SER A 316 10.70 -1.15 8.70
N THR A 317 11.45 -1.35 9.80
CA THR A 317 10.95 -2.04 10.99
C THR A 317 9.79 -1.28 11.63
N LEU A 318 9.95 0.04 11.80
CA LEU A 318 8.89 0.89 12.34
C LEU A 318 7.65 0.91 11.42
N TYR A 319 7.86 1.06 10.11
CA TYR A 319 6.78 0.99 9.12
C TYR A 319 6.03 -0.35 9.19
N SER A 320 6.75 -1.46 9.19
CA SER A 320 6.17 -2.81 9.24
C SER A 320 5.44 -3.09 10.56
N THR A 321 5.88 -2.48 11.66
CA THR A 321 5.17 -2.53 12.94
C THR A 321 3.78 -1.88 12.84
N PHE A 322 3.66 -0.73 12.17
CA PHE A 322 2.34 -0.14 11.93
C PHE A 322 1.55 -0.94 10.90
N GLN A 323 2.19 -1.38 9.81
CA GLN A 323 1.51 -2.10 8.75
C GLN A 323 0.96 -3.46 9.19
N SER A 324 1.66 -4.22 10.03
CA SER A 324 1.18 -5.49 10.61
C SER A 324 -0.08 -5.32 11.50
N ASN A 325 -0.34 -4.10 12.00
CA ASN A 325 -1.55 -3.78 12.75
C ASN A 325 -2.67 -3.20 11.86
N ASN A 326 -2.44 -3.04 10.56
CA ASN A 326 -3.44 -2.56 9.60
C ASN A 326 -4.46 -3.66 9.21
N LEU A 327 -4.96 -4.42 10.19
CA LEU A 327 -5.92 -5.50 10.01
C LEU A 327 -7.36 -4.96 10.10
N PRO A 328 -8.37 -5.57 9.46
CA PRO A 328 -9.74 -5.05 9.47
C PRO A 328 -10.30 -4.96 10.89
N SER A 329 -9.98 -5.93 11.73
CA SER A 329 -10.39 -5.98 13.14
C SER A 329 -9.53 -5.13 14.09
N GLN A 330 -8.43 -4.54 13.61
CA GLN A 330 -7.45 -3.83 14.46
C GLN A 330 -7.24 -2.37 14.08
N GLN A 331 -8.10 -1.79 13.23
CA GLN A 331 -7.97 -0.40 12.80
C GLN A 331 -7.89 0.60 13.96
N PHE A 332 -8.62 0.35 15.06
CA PHE A 332 -8.54 1.21 16.25
C PHE A 332 -7.24 1.01 17.02
N ASN A 333 -6.75 -0.23 17.11
CA ASN A 333 -5.47 -0.53 17.73
C ASN A 333 -4.31 0.12 16.96
N LEU A 334 -4.37 0.14 15.63
CA LEU A 334 -3.41 0.87 14.81
C LEU A 334 -3.42 2.37 15.14
N PHE A 335 -4.61 2.99 15.20
CA PHE A 335 -4.77 4.39 15.58
C PHE A 335 -4.14 4.68 16.96
N LEU A 336 -4.44 3.84 17.96
CA LEU A 336 -3.83 3.96 19.29
C LEU A 336 -2.33 3.72 19.28
N LEU A 337 -1.83 2.78 18.47
CA LEU A 337 -0.42 2.41 18.42
C LEU A 337 0.43 3.58 17.96
N TYR A 338 0.10 4.21 16.82
CA TYR A 338 0.88 5.35 16.36
C TYR A 338 0.64 6.59 17.22
N THR A 339 -0.57 6.84 17.72
CA THR A 339 -0.80 8.01 18.59
C THR A 339 -0.03 7.87 19.90
N LYS A 340 0.02 6.68 20.50
CA LYS A 340 0.85 6.42 21.67
C LYS A 340 2.34 6.55 21.38
N TYR A 341 2.80 6.09 20.21
CA TYR A 341 4.20 6.21 19.82
C TYR A 341 4.65 7.68 19.70
N PHE A 342 3.83 8.55 19.08
CA PHE A 342 4.21 9.94 18.83
C PHE A 342 3.82 10.92 19.94
N PHE A 343 2.71 10.68 20.64
CA PHE A 343 2.19 11.58 21.69
C PHE A 343 2.42 11.06 23.11
N GLY A 344 2.92 9.83 23.32
CA GLY A 344 2.99 9.22 24.65
C GLY A 344 3.84 9.98 25.69
N SER A 345 4.72 10.90 25.27
CA SER A 345 5.47 11.78 26.18
C SER A 345 4.71 13.03 26.61
N GLY A 346 3.62 13.39 25.91
CA GLY A 346 2.88 14.64 26.11
C GLY A 346 3.69 15.91 25.90
N SER A 347 4.88 15.81 25.28
CA SER A 347 5.86 16.91 25.20
C SER A 347 5.97 17.49 23.80
N LEU A 348 5.72 18.80 23.67
CA LEU A 348 5.99 19.54 22.43
C LEU A 348 7.48 19.51 22.06
N GLU A 349 8.37 19.55 23.05
CA GLU A 349 9.82 19.49 22.82
C GLU A 349 10.23 18.16 22.16
N ALA A 350 9.58 17.06 22.55
CA ALA A 350 9.83 15.75 21.95
C ALA A 350 9.44 15.71 20.47
N LEU A 351 8.46 16.51 20.05
CA LEU A 351 8.04 16.64 18.65
C LEU A 351 8.90 17.66 17.88
N GLU A 352 9.34 18.76 18.50
CA GLU A 352 10.10 19.82 17.81
C GLU A 352 11.60 19.54 17.69
N VAL A 353 12.18 18.75 18.59
CA VAL A 353 13.65 18.58 18.69
C VAL A 353 14.06 17.13 18.98
N GLY A 354 13.12 16.24 19.31
CA GLY A 354 13.43 14.84 19.60
C GLY A 354 13.62 13.96 18.35
N ASP A 355 14.11 12.74 18.57
CA ASP A 355 14.31 11.71 17.52
C ASP A 355 13.03 10.94 17.14
N LEU A 356 11.86 11.40 17.61
CA LEU A 356 10.58 10.75 17.35
C LEU A 356 10.10 10.95 15.91
N LEU A 357 10.18 12.19 15.41
CA LEU A 357 9.74 12.55 14.06
C LEU A 357 10.84 12.29 13.03
N PHE A 358 10.47 12.18 11.76
CA PHE A 358 11.44 12.05 10.68
C PHE A 358 12.07 13.41 10.35
N LEU A 359 11.27 14.47 10.47
CA LEU A 359 11.59 15.83 10.04
C LEU A 359 11.16 16.86 11.11
N PRO A 360 11.72 16.83 12.33
CA PRO A 360 11.29 17.69 13.44
C PRO A 360 11.37 19.20 13.12
N GLU A 361 12.34 19.62 12.29
CA GLU A 361 12.44 21.01 11.83
C GLU A 361 11.22 21.45 10.99
N ASP A 362 10.73 20.58 10.09
CA ASP A 362 9.55 20.89 9.28
C ASP A 362 8.28 20.92 10.12
N PHE A 363 8.17 20.04 11.13
CA PHE A 363 7.09 20.12 12.13
C PHE A 363 7.08 21.50 12.79
N LYS A 364 8.23 21.96 13.30
CA LYS A 364 8.36 23.26 13.96
C LYS A 364 8.01 24.42 13.02
N ILE A 365 8.46 24.38 11.76
CA ILE A 365 8.14 25.40 10.76
C ILE A 365 6.63 25.42 10.45
N GLY A 366 6.04 24.24 10.22
CA GLY A 366 4.62 24.06 9.97
C GLY A 366 3.76 24.56 11.12
N LEU A 367 4.12 24.21 12.36
CA LEU A 367 3.45 24.65 13.57
C LEU A 367 3.48 26.17 13.73
N ASN A 368 4.65 26.79 13.54
CA ASN A 368 4.79 28.24 13.59
C ASN A 368 3.97 28.96 12.52
N LYS A 369 3.89 28.39 11.30
CA LYS A 369 3.08 28.94 10.21
C LYS A 369 1.58 28.88 10.52
N ILE A 370 1.13 27.79 11.14
CA ILE A 370 -0.26 27.59 11.55
C ILE A 370 -0.62 28.50 12.73
N ASN A 371 0.25 28.59 13.74
CA ASN A 371 0.03 29.41 14.93
C ASN A 371 -0.09 30.91 14.61
N LYS A 372 0.47 31.39 13.51
CA LYS A 372 0.26 32.77 13.03
C LYS A 372 -1.17 33.05 12.52
N LYS A 373 -1.95 32.00 12.23
CA LYS A 373 -3.30 32.08 11.66
C LYS A 373 -4.40 31.70 12.64
N LEU A 374 -4.06 31.04 13.75
CA LEU A 374 -5.03 30.59 14.75
C LEU A 374 -5.22 31.63 15.85
N ASP A 375 -6.46 31.81 16.26
CA ASP A 375 -6.79 32.62 17.45
C ASP A 375 -6.25 31.96 18.73
N ASN A 376 -6.28 30.62 18.78
CA ASN A 376 -5.73 29.82 19.88
C ASN A 376 -4.48 29.07 19.40
N VAL A 377 -3.32 29.57 19.80
CA VAL A 377 -2.00 29.01 19.48
C VAL A 377 -1.83 27.62 20.09
N ILE A 378 -1.35 26.67 19.30
CA ILE A 378 -0.95 25.34 19.76
C ILE A 378 0.38 25.47 20.50
N ASN A 379 0.38 25.14 21.79
CA ASN A 379 1.54 25.19 22.67
C ASN A 379 1.71 23.88 23.47
N ALA A 380 2.67 23.83 24.39
CA ALA A 380 2.92 22.64 25.20
C ALA A 380 1.68 22.16 26.00
N ASN A 381 0.85 23.07 26.51
CA ASN A 381 -0.40 22.70 27.18
C ASN A 381 -1.39 22.09 26.19
N THR A 382 -1.47 22.61 24.96
CA THR A 382 -2.29 21.99 23.90
C THR A 382 -1.87 20.56 23.61
N ILE A 383 -0.57 20.29 23.50
CA ILE A 383 -0.07 18.93 23.26
C ILE A 383 -0.39 18.01 24.44
N LYS A 384 -0.28 18.52 25.68
CA LYS A 384 -0.66 17.79 26.88
C LYS A 384 -2.17 17.48 26.91
N ASP A 385 -3.02 18.46 26.62
CA ASP A 385 -4.48 18.28 26.54
C ASP A 385 -4.85 17.23 25.46
N VAL A 386 -4.17 17.26 24.30
CA VAL A 386 -4.34 16.26 23.23
C VAL A 386 -3.90 14.87 23.69
N GLN A 387 -2.78 14.76 24.40
CA GLN A 387 -2.29 13.49 24.93
C GLN A 387 -3.23 12.90 25.98
N GLU A 388 -3.69 13.71 26.95
CA GLU A 388 -4.67 13.29 27.95
C GLU A 388 -6.00 12.87 27.30
N PHE A 389 -6.42 13.57 26.24
CA PHE A 389 -7.57 13.16 25.46
C PHE A 389 -7.36 11.77 24.83
N LEU A 390 -6.23 11.55 24.15
CA LEU A 390 -5.92 10.28 23.48
C LEU A 390 -5.81 9.09 24.44
N ASP A 391 -5.23 9.30 25.62
CA ASP A 391 -5.15 8.27 26.67
C ASP A 391 -6.55 7.78 27.08
N ASN A 392 -7.48 8.71 27.30
CA ASN A 392 -8.87 8.40 27.64
C ASN A 392 -9.68 7.90 26.43
N PHE A 393 -9.32 8.32 25.22
CA PHE A 393 -9.95 7.87 23.97
C PHE A 393 -9.75 6.37 23.72
N SER A 394 -8.77 5.73 24.35
CA SER A 394 -8.56 4.27 24.26
C SER A 394 -9.78 3.43 24.68
N ILE A 395 -10.64 3.98 25.55
CA ILE A 395 -11.86 3.31 26.06
C ILE A 395 -12.88 3.03 24.94
N ILE A 396 -12.81 3.79 23.83
CA ILE A 396 -13.70 3.67 22.65
C ILE A 396 -13.48 2.35 21.88
N SER A 397 -12.35 1.66 22.12
CA SER A 397 -12.03 0.37 21.49
C SER A 397 -13.06 -0.74 21.74
N ASN A 398 -13.91 -0.61 22.76
CA ASN A 398 -14.90 -1.62 23.15
C ASN A 398 -16.27 -1.50 22.46
N LEU A 399 -16.44 -0.53 21.56
CA LEU A 399 -17.75 -0.21 21.00
C LEU A 399 -18.04 -0.91 19.70
N GLU A 400 -19.33 -1.00 19.38
CA GLU A 400 -19.77 -1.60 18.13
C GLU A 400 -19.47 -0.68 16.94
N ASN A 401 -19.56 0.65 17.12
CA ASN A 401 -19.33 1.62 16.04
C ASN A 401 -18.40 2.80 16.42
N PRO A 402 -17.07 2.59 16.48
CA PRO A 402 -16.12 3.66 16.79
C PRO A 402 -16.10 4.78 15.73
N ASN A 403 -16.49 4.51 14.48
CA ASN A 403 -16.44 5.48 13.38
C ASN A 403 -17.30 6.73 13.62
N LEU A 404 -18.35 6.63 14.43
CA LEU A 404 -19.19 7.77 14.78
C LEU A 404 -18.38 8.92 15.40
N PHE A 405 -17.43 8.59 16.27
CA PHE A 405 -16.56 9.57 16.92
C PHE A 405 -15.53 10.15 15.95
N PHE A 406 -14.98 9.31 15.08
CA PHE A 406 -14.03 9.78 14.08
C PHE A 406 -14.69 10.74 13.08
N LYS A 407 -15.95 10.49 12.69
CA LYS A 407 -16.72 11.42 11.87
C LYS A 407 -16.96 12.76 12.56
N ILE A 408 -17.25 12.76 13.86
CA ILE A 408 -17.51 14.00 14.59
C ILE A 408 -16.23 14.84 14.77
N ILE A 409 -15.11 14.20 15.10
CA ILE A 409 -13.85 14.90 15.40
C ILE A 409 -13.09 15.26 14.12
N PHE A 410 -12.99 14.32 13.17
CA PHE A 410 -12.12 14.43 12.00
C PHE A 410 -12.90 14.55 10.67
N ASN A 411 -14.22 14.39 10.69
CA ASN A 411 -15.05 14.27 9.48
C ASN A 411 -14.60 13.14 8.54
N LYS A 412 -14.09 12.04 9.13
CA LYS A 412 -13.53 10.89 8.42
C LYS A 412 -13.82 9.60 9.19
N ASP A 413 -13.89 8.48 8.47
CA ASP A 413 -13.86 7.16 9.09
C ASP A 413 -12.46 6.83 9.62
N LEU A 414 -12.39 5.92 10.59
CA LEU A 414 -11.13 5.48 11.20
C LEU A 414 -10.14 4.94 10.17
N SER A 415 -10.59 4.11 9.23
CA SER A 415 -9.73 3.58 8.17
C SER A 415 -9.17 4.70 7.30
N GLN A 416 -9.96 5.72 6.95
CA GLN A 416 -9.48 6.87 6.18
C GLN A 416 -8.33 7.59 6.89
N ILE A 417 -8.46 7.80 8.20
CA ILE A 417 -7.41 8.44 9.01
C ILE A 417 -6.14 7.58 9.02
N ASN A 418 -6.27 6.26 9.17
CA ASN A 418 -5.13 5.34 9.13
C ASN A 418 -4.42 5.33 7.76
N TYR A 419 -5.15 5.39 6.65
CA TYR A 419 -4.53 5.46 5.32
C TYR A 419 -3.92 6.84 5.03
N ASP A 420 -4.51 7.93 5.53
CA ASP A 420 -3.89 9.25 5.48
C ASP A 420 -2.59 9.29 6.29
N PHE A 421 -2.57 8.63 7.46
CA PHE A 421 -1.36 8.40 8.24
C PHE A 421 -0.29 7.69 7.41
N PHE A 422 -0.58 6.52 6.82
CA PHE A 422 0.40 5.78 6.02
C PHE A 422 0.93 6.60 4.84
N ARG A 423 0.07 7.34 4.15
CA ARG A 423 0.48 8.18 3.01
C ARG A 423 1.47 9.25 3.45
N ALA A 424 1.16 9.99 4.52
CA ALA A 424 2.01 11.05 5.03
C ALA A 424 3.31 10.50 5.65
N PHE A 425 3.21 9.37 6.37
CA PHE A 425 4.32 8.65 6.97
C PHE A 425 5.33 8.17 5.92
N LEU A 426 4.87 7.53 4.85
CA LEU A 426 5.72 7.12 3.73
C LEU A 426 6.34 8.33 3.05
N HIS A 427 5.62 9.44 2.90
CA HIS A 427 6.18 10.65 2.31
C HIS A 427 7.35 11.20 3.15
N SER A 428 7.19 11.31 4.47
CA SER A 428 8.27 11.74 5.37
C SER A 428 9.46 10.79 5.42
N ILE A 429 9.23 9.48 5.41
CA ILE A 429 10.34 8.50 5.30
C ILE A 429 11.19 8.82 4.09
N ASN A 430 10.58 9.01 2.92
CA ASN A 430 11.34 9.26 1.70
C ASN A 430 12.04 10.60 1.67
N THR A 431 11.38 11.65 2.16
CA THR A 431 12.00 12.97 2.29
C THR A 431 13.21 12.90 3.25
N SER A 432 13.09 12.17 4.36
CA SER A 432 14.21 11.98 5.30
C SER A 432 15.38 11.22 4.67
N ILE A 433 15.11 10.19 3.85
CA ILE A 433 16.16 9.44 3.14
C ILE A 433 16.83 10.32 2.07
N LYS A 434 16.06 11.12 1.32
CA LYS A 434 16.62 12.06 0.33
C LYS A 434 17.56 13.07 1.00
N ARG A 435 17.15 13.67 2.12
CA ARG A 435 18.00 14.56 2.93
C ARG A 435 19.24 13.86 3.48
N LEU A 436 19.12 12.59 3.89
CA LEU A 436 20.27 11.79 4.32
C LEU A 436 21.26 11.62 3.17
N ILE A 437 20.81 11.26 1.97
CA ILE A 437 21.67 11.13 0.78
C ILE A 437 22.39 12.45 0.48
N GLU A 438 21.69 13.59 0.53
CA GLU A 438 22.30 14.91 0.35
C GLU A 438 23.35 15.22 1.42
N SER A 439 23.07 14.89 2.69
CA SER A 439 24.03 15.08 3.79
C SER A 439 25.29 14.22 3.63
N GLU A 440 25.12 12.97 3.19
CA GLU A 440 26.24 12.06 2.92
C GLU A 440 27.06 12.54 1.72
N ASN A 441 26.42 13.08 0.67
CA ASN A 441 27.12 13.65 -0.48
C ASN A 441 28.02 14.83 -0.10
N LYS A 442 27.59 15.71 0.83
CA LYS A 442 28.43 16.79 1.33
C LYS A 442 29.72 16.29 1.99
N ILE A 443 29.65 15.15 2.68
CA ILE A 443 30.83 14.50 3.28
C ILE A 443 31.70 13.86 2.18
N LEU A 444 31.09 13.23 1.19
CA LEU A 444 31.81 12.58 0.09
C LEU A 444 32.55 13.58 -0.82
N GLU A 445 32.01 14.78 -0.99
CA GLU A 445 32.61 15.89 -1.75
C GLU A 445 33.99 16.32 -1.22
N GLU A 446 34.31 16.04 0.05
CA GLU A 446 35.63 16.31 0.63
C GLU A 446 36.75 15.50 -0.06
N ASN A 447 36.41 14.39 -0.73
CA ASN A 447 37.34 13.59 -1.51
C ASN A 447 36.86 13.48 -2.97
N PRO A 448 37.55 14.11 -3.95
CA PRO A 448 37.09 14.18 -5.34
C PRO A 448 37.09 12.84 -6.08
N ILE A 449 37.64 11.76 -5.49
CA ILE A 449 37.53 10.40 -6.02
C ILE A 449 36.11 9.84 -5.82
N ASN A 450 35.37 10.35 -4.84
CA ASN A 450 34.02 9.87 -4.54
C ASN A 450 33.00 10.45 -5.52
N GLU A 451 32.41 9.60 -6.34
CA GLU A 451 31.20 9.96 -7.06
C GLU A 451 30.01 10.11 -6.09
N PRO A 452 29.13 11.11 -6.30
CA PRO A 452 27.97 11.34 -5.45
C PRO A 452 26.97 10.19 -5.53
N LEU A 453 26.30 9.94 -4.41
CA LEU A 453 25.19 9.01 -4.29
C LEU A 453 23.93 9.68 -4.85
N THR A 454 23.38 9.12 -5.93
CA THR A 454 22.03 9.47 -6.42
C THR A 454 21.00 8.49 -5.87
N PHE A 455 19.72 8.86 -5.84
CA PHE A 455 18.64 7.96 -5.41
C PHE A 455 18.71 6.60 -6.12
N LYS A 456 18.88 6.60 -7.45
CA LYS A 456 19.01 5.40 -8.28
C LYS A 456 20.19 4.52 -7.88
N VAL A 457 21.34 5.13 -7.57
CA VAL A 457 22.54 4.42 -7.10
C VAL A 457 22.27 3.80 -5.73
N VAL A 458 21.65 4.54 -4.80
CA VAL A 458 21.32 4.00 -3.48
C VAL A 458 20.36 2.81 -3.60
N VAL A 459 19.26 2.92 -4.35
CA VAL A 459 18.31 1.82 -4.53
C VAL A 459 19.00 0.58 -5.11
N ASP A 460 19.85 0.73 -6.14
CA ASP A 460 20.63 -0.40 -6.70
C ASP A 460 21.49 -1.09 -5.63
N HIS A 461 22.19 -0.31 -4.79
CA HIS A 461 23.01 -0.86 -3.72
C HIS A 461 22.16 -1.56 -2.65
N ILE A 462 21.03 -0.99 -2.24
CA ILE A 462 20.12 -1.62 -1.27
C ILE A 462 19.60 -2.96 -1.82
N CYS A 463 19.14 -3.00 -3.07
CA CYS A 463 18.71 -4.25 -3.71
C CYS A 463 19.82 -5.30 -3.74
N ARG A 464 21.06 -4.92 -4.07
CA ARG A 464 22.20 -5.85 -4.09
C ARG A 464 22.64 -6.30 -2.70
N MET A 465 22.55 -5.44 -1.69
CA MET A 465 22.78 -5.83 -0.30
C MET A 465 21.75 -6.88 0.14
N LEU A 466 20.47 -6.67 -0.20
CA LEU A 466 19.42 -7.66 0.06
C LEU A 466 19.66 -8.97 -0.68
N TYR A 467 20.09 -8.94 -1.94
CA TYR A 467 20.50 -10.13 -2.67
C TYR A 467 21.52 -10.96 -1.89
N VAL A 468 22.60 -10.32 -1.43
CA VAL A 468 23.69 -11.00 -0.73
C VAL A 468 23.24 -11.54 0.62
N LEU A 469 22.39 -10.82 1.35
CA LEU A 469 21.78 -11.31 2.59
C LEU A 469 20.93 -12.56 2.32
N ILE A 470 20.07 -12.52 1.29
CA ILE A 470 19.18 -13.63 0.96
C ILE A 470 19.98 -14.86 0.49
N ASP A 471 20.94 -14.65 -0.42
CA ASP A 471 21.78 -15.73 -0.96
C ASP A 471 22.60 -16.39 0.15
N LYS A 472 23.15 -15.61 1.08
CA LYS A 472 23.95 -16.13 2.19
C LYS A 472 23.14 -16.94 3.19
N ILE A 473 21.96 -16.43 3.56
CA ILE A 473 21.17 -16.94 4.69
C ILE A 473 20.17 -18.02 4.25
N PHE A 474 19.45 -17.81 3.15
CA PHE A 474 18.29 -18.62 2.80
C PHE A 474 18.56 -19.60 1.65
N ILE A 475 19.52 -19.31 0.76
CA ILE A 475 19.74 -20.08 -0.47
C ILE A 475 20.95 -21.02 -0.32
N ARG A 476 20.70 -22.32 -0.37
CA ARG A 476 21.69 -23.40 -0.44
C ARG A 476 21.27 -24.41 -1.49
N LYS A 477 22.06 -25.47 -1.71
CA LYS A 477 21.68 -26.55 -2.64
C LYS A 477 20.40 -27.26 -2.17
N LEU A 478 20.22 -27.38 -0.86
CA LEU A 478 19.03 -27.97 -0.25
C LEU A 478 18.53 -27.08 0.91
N PRO A 479 17.20 -26.93 1.11
CA PRO A 479 16.67 -26.10 2.18
C PRO A 479 17.16 -26.51 3.58
N GLY A 480 17.30 -27.81 3.84
CA GLY A 480 17.83 -28.31 5.12
C GLY A 480 19.29 -27.95 5.40
N GLN A 481 20.06 -27.55 4.39
CA GLN A 481 21.40 -27.00 4.59
C GLN A 481 21.33 -25.54 5.02
N ALA A 482 20.40 -24.76 4.45
CA ALA A 482 20.17 -23.38 4.84
C ALA A 482 19.69 -23.27 6.29
N SER A 483 18.99 -24.27 6.82
CA SER A 483 18.61 -24.35 8.25
C SER A 483 19.78 -24.09 9.19
N LYS A 484 20.98 -24.58 8.85
CA LYS A 484 22.18 -24.42 9.70
C LYS A 484 22.66 -22.97 9.85
N ASN A 485 22.16 -22.05 9.02
CA ASN A 485 22.46 -20.63 9.13
C ASN A 485 21.65 -19.96 10.26
N PHE A 486 20.63 -20.60 10.82
CA PHE A 486 19.73 -20.04 11.83
C PHE A 486 20.04 -20.50 13.25
N ILE A 487 19.71 -19.67 14.24
CA ILE A 487 19.91 -19.97 15.66
C ILE A 487 19.02 -21.14 16.11
N ASP A 488 17.79 -21.22 15.59
CA ASP A 488 16.86 -22.33 15.84
C ASP A 488 16.55 -23.14 14.56
N PRO A 489 17.45 -24.05 14.15
CA PRO A 489 17.32 -24.84 12.93
C PRO A 489 16.32 -26.00 13.04
N ARG A 490 15.85 -26.34 14.26
CA ARG A 490 15.08 -27.57 14.52
C ARG A 490 13.60 -27.30 14.76
N SER A 491 13.22 -26.06 15.10
CA SER A 491 11.82 -25.68 15.26
C SER A 491 11.38 -24.72 14.15
N ARG A 492 11.75 -23.44 14.24
CA ARG A 492 11.27 -22.36 13.37
C ARG A 492 11.83 -22.48 11.95
N TYR A 493 13.11 -22.79 11.81
CA TYR A 493 13.84 -22.78 10.54
C TYR A 493 14.18 -24.18 10.01
N ILE A 494 13.21 -25.10 10.05
CA ILE A 494 13.33 -26.39 9.35
C ILE A 494 13.28 -26.21 7.82
N GLY A 495 13.84 -27.15 7.07
CA GLY A 495 14.02 -27.02 5.61
C GLY A 495 12.74 -26.66 4.85
N ARG A 496 11.58 -27.27 5.17
CA ARG A 496 10.31 -26.93 4.52
C ARG A 496 9.87 -25.48 4.79
N ASN A 497 10.11 -24.98 6.00
CA ASN A 497 9.73 -23.61 6.36
C ASN A 497 10.64 -22.61 5.68
N ILE A 498 11.94 -22.91 5.52
CA ILE A 498 12.85 -22.07 4.74
C ILE A 498 12.44 -22.02 3.28
N ALA A 499 12.11 -23.17 2.68
CA ALA A 499 11.61 -23.21 1.32
C ALA A 499 10.36 -22.32 1.17
N LEU A 500 9.43 -22.40 2.13
CA LEU A 500 8.26 -21.53 2.17
C LEU A 500 8.64 -20.04 2.28
N ARG A 501 9.54 -19.67 3.20
CA ARG A 501 9.99 -18.27 3.35
C ARG A 501 10.67 -17.74 2.10
N VAL A 502 11.39 -18.58 1.36
CA VAL A 502 11.98 -18.21 0.07
C VAL A 502 10.91 -18.04 -1.00
N LEU A 503 9.88 -18.89 -1.03
CA LEU A 503 8.75 -18.71 -1.93
C LEU A 503 7.99 -17.40 -1.65
N GLU A 504 7.80 -17.06 -0.37
CA GLU A 504 7.12 -15.84 0.08
C GLU A 504 7.85 -14.55 -0.35
N LEU A 505 9.16 -14.57 -0.57
CA LEU A 505 9.89 -13.41 -1.11
C LEU A 505 9.25 -12.90 -2.41
N PHE A 506 8.78 -13.81 -3.26
CA PHE A 506 8.22 -13.49 -4.56
C PHE A 506 6.80 -12.91 -4.49
N ILE A 507 6.08 -13.15 -3.38
CA ILE A 507 4.72 -12.61 -3.15
C ILE A 507 4.76 -11.10 -2.99
N PHE A 508 5.86 -10.53 -2.49
CA PHE A 508 5.99 -9.08 -2.36
C PHE A 508 5.94 -8.32 -3.70
N SER A 509 6.11 -9.01 -4.84
CA SER A 509 5.89 -8.41 -6.16
C SER A 509 4.41 -8.20 -6.50
N ASP A 510 3.51 -8.86 -5.77
CA ASP A 510 2.05 -8.74 -5.90
C ASP A 510 1.43 -8.01 -4.69
N LEU A 511 1.92 -8.30 -3.48
CA LEU A 511 1.46 -7.71 -2.22
C LEU A 511 2.65 -7.11 -1.46
N ASN A 512 2.99 -5.85 -1.75
CA ASN A 512 4.12 -5.14 -1.14
C ASN A 512 3.82 -4.56 0.26
N VAL A 513 3.11 -5.35 1.08
CA VAL A 513 2.75 -5.04 2.48
C VAL A 513 3.25 -6.14 3.41
N SER A 514 3.25 -5.87 4.71
CA SER A 514 3.62 -6.85 5.76
C SER A 514 2.98 -8.23 5.53
N ASP A 515 3.77 -9.29 5.73
CA ASP A 515 3.32 -10.68 5.58
C ASP A 515 2.25 -11.07 6.61
N ASP A 516 2.12 -10.32 7.70
CA ASP A 516 1.05 -10.47 8.69
C ASP A 516 -0.32 -10.04 8.15
N VAL A 517 -0.36 -9.20 7.11
CA VAL A 517 -1.60 -8.67 6.51
C VAL A 517 -2.13 -9.54 5.36
N TRP A 518 -1.25 -10.33 4.72
CA TRP A 518 -1.62 -11.17 3.57
C TRP A 518 -2.78 -12.14 3.83
N PRO A 519 -2.87 -12.83 4.99
CA PRO A 519 -3.97 -13.75 5.26
C PRO A 519 -5.33 -13.05 5.16
N ASP A 520 -5.49 -11.93 5.86
CA ASP A 520 -6.73 -11.15 5.88
C ASP A 520 -7.06 -10.55 4.51
N VAL A 521 -6.05 -10.09 3.75
CA VAL A 521 -6.23 -9.61 2.37
C VAL A 521 -6.75 -10.74 1.46
N ILE A 522 -6.09 -11.89 1.45
CA ILE A 522 -6.42 -13.01 0.57
C ILE A 522 -7.80 -13.60 0.92
N ILE A 523 -8.12 -13.72 2.21
CA ILE A 523 -9.45 -14.16 2.67
C ILE A 523 -10.52 -13.14 2.27
N SER A 524 -10.27 -11.85 2.50
CA SER A 524 -11.24 -10.78 2.19
C SER A 524 -11.51 -10.64 0.69
N LEU A 525 -10.51 -10.85 -0.18
CA LEU A 525 -10.72 -10.89 -1.63
C LEU A 525 -11.67 -12.02 -2.06
N ASN A 526 -11.75 -13.10 -1.28
CA ASN A 526 -12.59 -14.26 -1.53
C ASN A 526 -13.84 -14.32 -0.64
N LYS A 527 -14.16 -13.23 0.08
CA LYS A 527 -15.25 -13.16 1.07
C LYS A 527 -16.58 -13.69 0.53
N ASP A 528 -17.04 -13.20 -0.63
CA ASP A 528 -18.34 -13.57 -1.19
C ASP A 528 -18.45 -15.08 -1.46
N THR A 529 -17.36 -15.69 -1.93
CA THR A 529 -17.28 -17.14 -2.19
C THR A 529 -17.22 -17.91 -0.88
N LEU A 530 -16.40 -17.44 0.07
CA LEU A 530 -16.26 -18.06 1.38
C LEU A 530 -17.59 -18.11 2.14
N LEU A 531 -18.32 -16.99 2.22
CA LEU A 531 -19.59 -16.94 2.95
C LEU A 531 -20.61 -17.91 2.35
N LYS A 532 -20.70 -17.99 1.02
CA LYS A 532 -21.56 -18.98 0.33
C LYS A 532 -21.16 -20.42 0.63
N ASP A 533 -19.86 -20.71 0.67
CA ASP A 533 -19.37 -22.05 1.00
C ASP A 533 -19.73 -22.44 2.45
N LEU A 534 -19.63 -21.48 3.37
CA LEU A 534 -19.89 -21.66 4.80
C LEU A 534 -21.37 -21.66 5.18
N ASP A 535 -22.24 -21.02 4.39
CA ASP A 535 -23.70 -21.04 4.58
C ASP A 535 -24.24 -22.48 4.63
N ASN A 536 -23.64 -23.39 3.84
CA ASN A 536 -23.99 -24.82 3.84
C ASN A 536 -23.76 -25.51 5.20
N TYR A 537 -22.98 -24.88 6.08
CA TYR A 537 -22.59 -25.42 7.38
C TYR A 537 -23.10 -24.58 8.56
N ASN A 538 -23.95 -23.58 8.31
CA ASN A 538 -24.44 -22.63 9.32
C ASN A 538 -23.31 -21.90 10.09
N ILE A 539 -22.17 -21.67 9.45
CA ILE A 539 -21.04 -20.96 10.07
C ILE A 539 -21.14 -19.48 9.69
N GLN A 540 -21.40 -18.62 10.68
CA GLN A 540 -21.44 -17.18 10.49
C GLN A 540 -20.11 -16.54 10.89
N ILE A 541 -19.55 -15.74 9.98
CA ILE A 541 -18.31 -14.99 10.21
C ILE A 541 -18.66 -13.50 10.28
N PRO A 542 -18.35 -12.82 11.40
CA PRO A 542 -18.60 -11.39 11.53
C PRO A 542 -17.84 -10.54 10.49
N GLU A 543 -18.50 -9.48 10.01
CA GLU A 543 -17.96 -8.55 8.99
C GLU A 543 -16.62 -7.89 9.37
N LYS A 544 -16.39 -7.67 10.67
CA LYS A 544 -15.14 -7.08 11.20
C LYS A 544 -13.87 -7.88 10.86
N HIS A 545 -14.00 -9.13 10.41
CA HIS A 545 -12.87 -9.97 9.99
C HIS A 545 -12.47 -9.74 8.53
N PHE A 546 -13.22 -8.93 7.78
CA PHE A 546 -12.96 -8.68 6.37
C PHE A 546 -12.65 -7.21 6.12
N TYR A 547 -11.72 -6.97 5.20
CA TYR A 547 -11.57 -5.65 4.60
C TYR A 547 -12.80 -5.30 3.76
N GLN A 548 -13.17 -4.02 3.80
CA GLN A 548 -14.17 -3.50 2.87
C GLN A 548 -13.54 -3.30 1.49
N TYR A 549 -14.36 -3.18 0.44
CA TYR A 549 -13.83 -3.01 -0.91
C TYR A 549 -13.02 -1.72 -1.07
N GLU A 550 -13.46 -0.67 -0.37
CA GLU A 550 -12.83 0.64 -0.32
C GLU A 550 -11.42 0.56 0.30
N ASP A 551 -11.18 -0.39 1.21
CA ASP A 551 -9.87 -0.58 1.81
C ASP A 551 -8.86 -1.14 0.80
N PHE A 552 -9.28 -2.04 -0.11
CA PHE A 552 -8.41 -2.50 -1.20
C PHE A 552 -8.01 -1.38 -2.15
N ASP A 553 -8.94 -0.48 -2.46
CA ASP A 553 -8.66 0.67 -3.30
C ASP A 553 -7.67 1.61 -2.59
N ARG A 554 -7.83 1.82 -1.28
CA ARG A 554 -6.89 2.58 -0.45
C ARG A 554 -5.53 1.90 -0.35
N PHE A 555 -5.45 0.56 -0.24
CA PHE A 555 -4.20 -0.19 -0.30
C PHE A 555 -3.46 0.12 -1.60
N LEU A 556 -4.13 -0.10 -2.73
CA LEU A 556 -3.50 0.13 -4.03
C LEU A 556 -2.98 1.56 -4.16
N ILE A 557 -3.82 2.55 -3.87
CA ILE A 557 -3.50 3.96 -4.07
C ILE A 557 -2.40 4.40 -3.12
N THR A 558 -2.47 4.05 -1.84
CA THR A 558 -1.51 4.48 -0.82
C THR A 558 -0.10 3.94 -1.07
N PHE A 559 0.01 2.69 -1.52
CA PHE A 559 1.31 2.01 -1.61
C PHE A 559 1.93 2.03 -3.01
N ASN A 560 1.14 2.30 -4.06
CA ASN A 560 1.61 2.22 -5.44
C ASN A 560 1.48 3.53 -6.24
N PHE A 561 0.67 4.50 -5.81
CA PHE A 561 0.45 5.75 -6.54
C PHE A 561 0.88 6.99 -5.73
N LEU A 562 1.69 7.85 -6.35
CA LEU A 562 2.23 9.04 -5.69
C LEU A 562 1.86 10.32 -6.43
N SER A 563 1.47 11.35 -5.68
CA SER A 563 1.29 12.71 -6.18
C SER A 563 2.26 13.65 -5.46
N SER A 564 2.80 14.65 -6.17
CA SER A 564 3.73 15.63 -5.61
C SER A 564 3.12 16.50 -4.49
N ASN A 565 1.80 16.52 -4.33
CA ASN A 565 1.10 17.38 -3.35
C ASN A 565 0.75 16.68 -2.03
N ASN A 566 1.31 15.49 -1.77
CA ASN A 566 1.04 14.79 -0.51
C ASN A 566 1.70 15.51 0.67
N LEU A 567 0.98 15.64 1.79
CA LEU A 567 1.53 16.19 3.03
C LEU A 567 2.61 15.27 3.58
N ILE A 568 3.67 15.85 4.16
CA ILE A 568 4.57 15.10 5.04
C ILE A 568 3.85 14.77 6.34
N PHE A 569 4.28 13.69 6.99
CA PHE A 569 3.75 13.23 8.28
C PHE A 569 3.68 14.34 9.32
N GLU A 570 4.72 15.17 9.39
CA GLU A 570 4.81 16.27 10.33
C GLU A 570 3.71 17.33 10.12
N GLU A 571 3.34 17.62 8.87
CA GLU A 571 2.23 18.52 8.54
C GLU A 571 0.87 17.86 8.78
N TRP A 572 0.76 16.57 8.46
CA TRP A 572 -0.44 15.79 8.73
C TRP A 572 -0.71 15.63 10.23
N LEU A 573 0.32 15.45 11.06
CA LEU A 573 0.16 15.41 12.51
C LEU A 573 -0.52 16.69 13.02
N ILE A 574 -0.11 17.86 12.52
CA ILE A 574 -0.68 19.13 12.96
C ILE A 574 -2.10 19.30 12.43
N SER A 575 -2.28 19.18 11.11
CA SER A 575 -3.55 19.50 10.44
C SER A 575 -4.60 18.40 10.54
N GLY A 576 -4.17 17.14 10.56
CA GLY A 576 -5.01 15.94 10.56
C GLY A 576 -5.31 15.38 11.96
N LEU A 577 -4.47 15.64 12.97
CA LEU A 577 -4.71 15.16 14.34
C LEU A 577 -4.79 16.27 15.39
N ILE A 578 -3.73 17.06 15.56
CA ILE A 578 -3.63 18.03 16.67
C ILE A 578 -4.73 19.08 16.58
N ILE A 579 -4.92 19.71 15.42
CA ILE A 579 -5.94 20.75 15.23
C ILE A 579 -7.36 20.21 15.44
N PRO A 580 -7.79 19.10 14.78
CA PRO A 580 -9.13 18.55 14.99
C PRO A 580 -9.43 18.21 16.45
N ILE A 581 -8.51 17.54 17.14
CA ILE A 581 -8.68 17.17 18.55
C ILE A 581 -8.77 18.43 19.42
N ASN A 582 -7.84 19.38 19.25
CA ASN A 582 -7.85 20.63 20.02
C ASN A 582 -9.14 21.44 19.78
N ASN A 583 -9.61 21.53 18.54
CA ASN A 583 -10.86 22.20 18.21
C ASN A 583 -12.06 21.54 18.90
N PHE A 584 -12.10 20.22 18.92
CA PHE A 584 -13.13 19.47 19.66
C PHE A 584 -13.07 19.76 21.17
N ILE A 585 -11.88 19.68 21.78
CA ILE A 585 -11.69 19.98 23.21
C ILE A 585 -12.16 21.40 23.56
N LEU A 586 -11.77 22.39 22.75
CA LEU A 586 -12.14 23.79 22.95
C LEU A 586 -13.63 24.04 22.73
N LYS A 587 -14.25 23.38 21.73
CA LYS A 587 -15.69 23.46 21.46
C LYS A 587 -16.49 23.00 22.69
N ILE A 588 -16.19 21.81 23.21
CA ILE A 588 -16.86 21.27 24.39
C ILE A 588 -16.59 22.14 25.62
N ARG A 589 -15.34 22.60 25.81
CA ARG A 589 -14.99 23.52 26.92
C ARG A 589 -15.77 24.85 26.84
N GLY A 590 -16.01 25.37 25.63
CA GLY A 590 -16.85 26.54 25.40
C GLY A 590 -18.31 26.32 25.79
N LEU A 591 -18.90 25.22 25.31
CA LEU A 591 -20.29 24.85 25.65
C LEU A 591 -20.50 24.68 27.16
N ILE A 592 -19.55 24.03 27.85
CA ILE A 592 -19.61 23.88 29.32
C ILE A 592 -19.59 25.24 30.04
N LYS A 593 -18.85 26.23 29.51
CA LYS A 593 -18.82 27.59 30.08
C LYS A 593 -20.13 28.33 29.83
N GLU A 594 -20.73 28.18 28.65
CA GLU A 594 -21.98 28.83 28.25
C GLU A 594 -23.20 28.31 29.03
N CYS A 595 -23.28 27.00 29.29
CA CYS A 595 -24.36 26.38 30.08
C CYS A 595 -24.28 26.71 31.60
N GLY A 596 -23.18 27.31 32.06
CA GLY A 596 -22.96 27.73 33.45
C GLY A 596 -22.57 26.58 34.39
N LYS A 597 -22.23 26.90 35.65
CA LYS A 597 -21.74 25.94 36.67
C LYS A 597 -22.68 24.78 37.03
N LYS A 598 -23.90 24.71 36.46
CA LYS A 598 -24.92 23.72 36.81
C LYS A 598 -25.02 22.51 35.87
N SER A 599 -24.53 22.60 34.64
CA SER A 599 -24.54 21.46 33.70
C SER A 599 -23.31 20.58 33.93
N GLU A 600 -23.49 19.27 34.05
CA GLU A 600 -22.38 18.33 34.13
C GLU A 600 -21.69 18.22 32.76
N PRO A 601 -20.34 18.11 32.68
CA PRO A 601 -19.64 17.94 31.40
C PRO A 601 -20.18 16.79 30.56
N TYR A 602 -20.68 15.74 31.20
CA TYR A 602 -21.40 14.64 30.58
C TYR A 602 -22.63 15.10 29.77
N GLU A 603 -23.51 15.92 30.36
CA GLU A 603 -24.76 16.35 29.71
C GLU A 603 -24.48 17.17 28.46
N VAL A 604 -23.50 18.09 28.54
CA VAL A 604 -23.10 18.93 27.40
C VAL A 604 -22.51 18.09 26.26
N LEU A 605 -21.68 17.12 26.60
CA LEU A 605 -21.06 16.23 25.63
C LEU A 605 -22.10 15.29 25.00
N ARG A 606 -23.02 14.77 25.80
CA ARG A 606 -24.16 13.96 25.36
C ARG A 606 -25.01 14.72 24.36
N ASP A 607 -25.41 15.94 24.72
CA ASP A 607 -26.24 16.76 23.84
C ASP A 607 -25.50 17.03 22.52
N TYR A 608 -24.22 17.41 22.56
CA TYR A 608 -23.43 17.66 21.36
C TYR A 608 -23.29 16.45 20.43
N LEU A 609 -23.08 15.25 20.99
CA LEU A 609 -22.86 14.04 20.20
C LEU A 609 -24.18 13.41 19.71
N ILE A 610 -25.28 13.59 20.46
CA ILE A 610 -26.59 12.99 20.15
C ILE A 610 -27.47 13.90 19.29
N GLU A 611 -27.24 15.22 19.25
CA GLU A 611 -28.10 16.21 18.56
C GLU A 611 -28.45 15.84 17.10
N ASN A 612 -27.62 15.02 16.44
CA ASN A 612 -27.77 14.62 15.05
C ASN A 612 -27.93 13.10 14.81
N THR A 613 -28.15 12.29 15.85
CA THR A 613 -28.22 10.82 15.74
C THR A 613 -29.60 10.30 16.13
N ASN A 614 -30.32 9.67 15.18
CA ASN A 614 -31.65 9.08 15.40
C ASN A 614 -31.62 7.57 15.70
N ASP A 615 -30.44 6.97 15.70
CA ASP A 615 -30.24 5.52 15.85
C ASP A 615 -30.03 5.17 17.34
N MET A 616 -30.91 4.33 17.88
CA MET A 616 -30.95 3.96 19.30
C MET A 616 -29.73 3.15 19.75
N GLU A 617 -29.12 2.33 18.90
CA GLU A 617 -27.90 1.58 19.25
C GLU A 617 -26.71 2.55 19.35
N ASN A 618 -26.59 3.45 18.36
CA ASN A 618 -25.58 4.51 18.40
C ASN A 618 -25.77 5.43 19.61
N ILE A 619 -27.00 5.73 20.04
CA ILE A 619 -27.26 6.54 21.24
C ILE A 619 -26.70 5.89 22.51
N GLN A 620 -26.82 4.57 22.68
CA GLN A 620 -26.30 3.87 23.86
C GLN A 620 -24.76 3.91 23.92
N ASP A 621 -24.10 3.65 22.80
CA ASP A 621 -22.64 3.76 22.66
C ASP A 621 -22.15 5.18 22.92
N LEU A 622 -22.86 6.18 22.37
CA LEU A 622 -22.59 7.60 22.60
C LEU A 622 -22.71 7.96 24.08
N GLU A 623 -23.80 7.57 24.75
CA GLU A 623 -24.01 7.87 26.17
C GLU A 623 -22.95 7.22 27.06
N PHE A 624 -22.54 5.99 26.77
CA PHE A 624 -21.47 5.31 27.48
C PHE A 624 -20.17 6.09 27.38
N ILE A 625 -19.74 6.47 26.16
CA ILE A 625 -18.52 7.25 25.98
C ILE A 625 -18.62 8.59 26.69
N CYS A 626 -19.74 9.30 26.52
CA CYS A 626 -19.90 10.63 27.11
C CYS A 626 -19.56 10.60 28.59
N ARG A 627 -20.00 9.56 29.31
CA ARG A 627 -19.66 9.37 30.73
C ARG A 627 -18.16 9.17 30.93
N GLN A 628 -17.53 8.30 30.14
CA GLN A 628 -16.12 7.98 30.30
C GLN A 628 -15.18 9.14 29.98
N ILE A 629 -15.42 9.87 28.88
CA ILE A 629 -14.52 10.94 28.44
C ILE A 629 -14.85 12.29 29.09
N SER A 630 -16.03 12.46 29.70
CA SER A 630 -16.40 13.69 30.40
C SER A 630 -15.42 14.08 31.52
N VAL A 631 -14.76 13.09 32.14
CA VAL A 631 -13.72 13.24 33.17
C VAL A 631 -12.60 14.19 32.73
N ILE A 632 -12.27 14.22 31.44
CA ILE A 632 -11.27 15.15 30.88
C ILE A 632 -11.64 16.60 31.23
N TRP A 633 -12.91 16.97 31.04
CA TRP A 633 -13.39 18.32 31.32
C TRP A 633 -13.77 18.54 32.78
N GLU A 634 -13.92 17.47 33.57
CA GLU A 634 -14.04 17.57 35.04
C GLU A 634 -12.70 17.92 35.69
N ASN A 635 -11.59 17.34 35.19
CA ASN A 635 -10.23 17.62 35.65
C ASN A 635 -9.71 19.00 35.19
N LEU A 636 -10.27 19.54 34.10
CA LEU A 636 -9.92 20.84 33.52
C LEU A 636 -10.75 22.02 34.08
N ARG A 637 -11.74 21.77 34.95
CA ARG A 637 -12.49 22.80 35.70
C ARG A 637 -11.66 23.36 36.85
#